data_AF-A0A2E9H0G1-F1
#
_entry.id   AF-A0A2E9H0G1-F1
#
_cell.length_a   1.000
_cell.length_b   1.000
_cell.length_c   1.000
_cell.angle_alpha   90.00
_cell.angle_beta   90.00
_cell.angle_gamma   90.00
#
_symmetry.space_group_name_H-M   'P 1'
#
loop_
_entity.id
_entity.type
_entity.pdbx_description
1 polymer ?
#
loop_
_entity_poly.entity_id
_entity_poly.type
_entity_poly.pdbx_seq_one_letter_code
_entity_poly.pdbx_strand_id
1 'polypeptide(L)'
;MATFIKTYLPKLSMMSVAISATFMLVTPATAQDGEEAYAKNCQSCHQANGTGLAGAFPPLANNPHLADDKMHVVRTVLKGMSGPLEVNGNKYNAMMPPMQHLSDDEIAAIANHVLSSWGNDFGSVSVADVDAMRVELGLKDRAAGNPHAEATAAEMQYKGAPTAMKGGKQVVTPGAPPMTEDEFAQAQEIYFQRCAGCHGVLRKGATGLPLTTDITQEKGTEYLKALINYGSPAGMPNWGTSGELTAEEVDMMARFIQHEPPVPPEWGMPEMKDSWVVHVAPEDRPQQPQHDYDVDNMFAVTLRDAGQVAIIDGDSKKVLNYVETGYAVHISRASSSGRYFTTIGRDGKIDLIDLYMEVPSVVAEIKIGLEARSVENSRFKGYEDKIAIAGAYWPPHYVLMDGQTLEPHKIVSTRGMTVDTQEYHPEPRVAAIVGSHKHPEFIVNVKETGQIKLVDYSDMDNLQVTTIDAAPFLHDGGWDSSGRYFLTAANENDKIAVVDALERELEALVDVERIPHPGRGANFVDPEHGPVWATSALGNANITLIGTDPEGHPDNAFKVARILEGQGGGSLFIKTHPKSSNLWVDTPLNPDEEVSQSVAVFDINNLDAGYEVLPIAKWADLGSGPKRIVQPEYNKAGDEVWFSVWSGMEEQSAIVIVDDKTRKLKHVIKGEKIVTPTGKFNNYNTRNEVY
;
A
#
# COMPACT_ATOMS: atom_id res chain seq x y z
N MET A 1 12.80 32.09 82.72
CA MET A 1 11.93 30.99 83.15
C MET A 1 12.28 29.80 82.26
N ALA A 2 13.17 28.90 82.72
CA ALA A 2 12.77 27.64 83.39
C ALA A 2 11.78 26.89 82.48
N THR A 3 12.03 25.72 81.92
CA THR A 3 12.60 24.46 82.47
C THR A 3 12.40 23.40 81.35
N PHE A 4 12.94 22.18 81.27
CA PHE A 4 13.57 21.25 82.20
C PHE A 4 14.36 20.23 81.35
N ILE A 5 15.51 19.80 81.88
CA ILE A 5 16.37 18.71 81.42
C ILE A 5 15.76 17.35 81.80
N LYS A 6 15.86 16.34 80.92
CA LYS A 6 16.40 14.99 81.24
C LYS A 6 16.40 14.10 79.98
N THR A 7 17.55 13.94 79.32
CA THR A 7 18.57 12.85 79.44
C THR A 7 18.26 11.65 78.55
N TYR A 8 19.14 11.35 77.58
CA TYR A 8 19.95 10.11 77.50
C TYR A 8 20.70 10.06 76.15
N LEU A 9 22.00 10.39 76.19
CA LEU A 9 23.06 9.93 75.26
C LEU A 9 23.52 8.52 75.73
N PRO A 10 24.38 7.74 75.02
CA PRO A 10 25.21 8.03 73.83
C PRO A 10 25.12 6.91 72.73
N LYS A 11 25.65 7.06 71.51
CA LYS A 11 27.07 6.80 71.16
C LYS A 11 27.41 7.37 69.78
N LEU A 12 28.37 8.29 69.79
CA LEU A 12 29.21 8.66 68.66
C LEU A 12 30.16 7.50 68.30
N SER A 13 30.39 7.31 67.01
CA SER A 13 31.71 6.94 66.49
C SER A 13 31.97 7.79 65.25
N MET A 14 32.90 8.74 65.40
CA MET A 14 33.62 9.37 64.31
C MET A 14 34.55 8.34 63.68
N MET A 15 34.65 8.31 62.36
CA MET A 15 35.95 8.04 61.74
C MET A 15 36.08 8.70 60.37
N SER A 16 37.19 9.41 60.24
CA SER A 16 37.68 10.21 59.13
C SER A 16 37.82 9.41 57.84
N VAL A 17 37.41 10.02 56.72
CA VAL A 17 37.66 9.49 55.37
C VAL A 17 39.07 9.91 54.94
N ALA A 18 39.95 8.93 54.79
CA ALA A 18 41.22 9.06 54.09
C ALA A 18 41.01 8.72 52.61
N ILE A 19 41.44 9.62 51.73
CA ILE A 19 41.47 9.44 50.28
C ILE A 19 42.54 8.40 49.95
N SER A 20 42.13 7.29 49.34
CA SER A 20 43.03 6.32 48.73
C SER A 20 42.60 6.10 47.28
N ALA A 21 43.46 6.48 46.35
CA ALA A 21 43.25 6.33 44.92
C ALA A 21 43.38 4.86 44.53
N THR A 22 42.29 4.24 44.11
CA THR A 22 42.30 2.92 43.47
C THR A 22 42.32 3.13 41.96
N PHE A 23 43.43 2.79 41.32
CA PHE A 23 43.48 2.61 39.86
C PHE A 23 42.54 1.45 39.50
N MET A 24 41.38 1.74 38.93
CA MET A 24 40.64 0.75 38.13
C MET A 24 41.43 0.56 36.83
N LEU A 25 41.98 -0.64 36.65
CA LEU A 25 42.40 -1.12 35.34
C LEU A 25 41.16 -1.19 34.46
N VAL A 26 41.08 -0.30 33.46
CA VAL A 26 40.15 -0.44 32.35
C VAL A 26 40.59 -1.67 31.57
N THR A 27 39.84 -2.77 31.68
CA THR A 27 39.90 -3.86 30.71
C THR A 27 39.41 -3.32 29.37
N PRO A 28 40.12 -3.52 28.25
CA PRO A 28 39.59 -3.18 26.94
C PRO A 28 38.29 -3.96 26.72
N ALA A 29 37.30 -3.33 26.07
CA ALA A 29 36.10 -4.00 25.60
C ALA A 29 36.52 -5.26 24.83
N THR A 30 36.05 -6.42 25.27
CA THR A 30 36.31 -7.70 24.61
C THR A 30 35.71 -7.65 23.21
N ALA A 31 36.50 -7.96 22.19
CA ALA A 31 36.02 -8.12 20.81
C ALA A 31 34.81 -9.06 20.79
N GLN A 32 33.74 -8.65 20.10
CA GLN A 32 32.52 -9.45 19.96
C GLN A 32 32.83 -10.80 19.27
N ASP A 33 32.21 -11.89 19.73
CA ASP A 33 32.48 -13.22 19.20
C ASP A 33 31.85 -13.37 17.80
N GLY A 34 32.72 -13.43 16.78
CA GLY A 34 32.31 -13.56 15.38
C GLY A 34 31.66 -14.90 15.05
N GLU A 35 31.97 -15.97 15.80
CA GLU A 35 31.36 -17.29 15.60
C GLU A 35 29.90 -17.29 16.07
N GLU A 36 29.63 -16.70 17.23
CA GLU A 36 28.26 -16.56 17.75
C GLU A 36 27.39 -15.66 16.85
N ALA A 37 27.95 -14.52 16.43
CA ALA A 37 27.27 -13.60 15.52
C ALA A 37 26.99 -14.26 14.14
N TYR A 38 27.91 -15.09 13.64
CA TYR A 38 27.71 -15.87 12.43
C TYR A 38 26.64 -16.95 12.61
N ALA A 39 26.67 -17.68 13.72
CA ALA A 39 25.71 -18.74 14.04
C ALA A 39 24.26 -18.21 14.08
N LYS A 40 24.09 -16.99 14.62
CA LYS A 40 22.79 -16.33 14.72
C LYS A 40 22.24 -15.85 13.37
N ASN A 41 23.12 -15.30 12.51
CA ASN A 41 22.68 -14.50 11.35
C ASN A 41 22.96 -15.15 9.98
N CYS A 42 23.93 -16.07 9.89
CA CYS A 42 24.45 -16.55 8.61
C CYS A 42 24.42 -18.08 8.49
N GLN A 43 24.51 -18.81 9.60
CA GLN A 43 24.61 -20.27 9.62
C GLN A 43 23.37 -20.97 9.03
N SER A 44 22.16 -20.40 9.13
CA SER A 44 20.95 -21.04 8.58
C SER A 44 21.06 -21.29 7.08
N CYS A 45 21.74 -20.40 6.35
CA CYS A 45 21.94 -20.49 4.92
C CYS A 45 23.33 -21.07 4.56
N HIS A 46 24.37 -20.60 5.24
CA HIS A 46 25.76 -20.95 4.93
C HIS A 46 26.29 -22.19 5.68
N GLN A 47 25.48 -22.75 6.58
CA GLN A 47 25.80 -23.90 7.44
C GLN A 47 26.94 -23.62 8.43
N ALA A 48 27.02 -24.38 9.53
CA ALA A 48 28.00 -24.14 10.59
C ALA A 48 29.46 -24.32 10.12
N ASN A 49 29.64 -25.11 9.06
CA ASN A 49 30.92 -25.39 8.42
C ASN A 49 31.20 -24.50 7.19
N GLY A 50 30.36 -23.50 6.92
CA GLY A 50 30.53 -22.57 5.81
C GLY A 50 30.36 -23.21 4.42
N THR A 51 29.84 -24.43 4.29
CA THR A 51 29.71 -25.09 2.97
C THR A 51 28.51 -24.63 2.15
N GLY A 52 27.60 -23.87 2.76
CA GLY A 52 26.33 -23.52 2.14
C GLY A 52 25.45 -24.74 1.86
N LEU A 53 24.43 -24.52 1.03
CA LEU A 53 23.51 -25.54 0.57
C LEU A 53 23.62 -25.63 -0.96
N ALA A 54 24.05 -26.77 -1.48
CA ALA A 54 24.27 -26.95 -2.92
C ALA A 54 23.02 -26.58 -3.75
N GLY A 55 23.21 -25.72 -4.77
CA GLY A 55 22.13 -25.23 -5.63
C GLY A 55 21.29 -24.08 -5.04
N ALA A 56 21.44 -23.76 -3.75
CA ALA A 56 20.73 -22.66 -3.09
C ALA A 56 21.70 -21.60 -2.57
N PHE A 57 22.58 -21.92 -1.63
CA PHE A 57 23.48 -20.96 -0.98
C PHE A 57 24.95 -21.30 -1.24
N PRO A 58 25.77 -20.36 -1.73
CA PRO A 58 27.15 -20.63 -2.06
C PRO A 58 28.00 -20.95 -0.82
N PRO A 59 29.06 -21.77 -0.97
CA PRO A 59 30.03 -21.99 0.10
C PRO A 59 30.80 -20.70 0.41
N LEU A 60 31.05 -20.47 1.68
CA LEU A 60 31.99 -19.46 2.19
C LEU A 60 33.37 -20.08 2.46
N ALA A 61 33.40 -21.37 2.81
CA ALA A 61 34.62 -22.13 3.02
C ALA A 61 35.40 -22.31 1.70
N ASN A 62 36.68 -21.90 1.68
CA ASN A 62 37.58 -22.00 0.52
C ASN A 62 37.00 -21.35 -0.76
N ASN A 63 36.23 -20.28 -0.61
CA ASN A 63 35.65 -19.56 -1.75
C ASN A 63 36.66 -18.56 -2.32
N PRO A 64 37.15 -18.73 -3.56
CA PRO A 64 38.18 -17.87 -4.15
C PRO A 64 37.71 -16.42 -4.32
N HIS A 65 36.42 -16.18 -4.48
CA HIS A 65 35.87 -14.81 -4.61
C HIS A 65 36.01 -13.98 -3.33
N LEU A 66 36.21 -14.62 -2.18
CA LEU A 66 36.43 -13.93 -0.90
C LEU A 66 37.90 -13.56 -0.68
N ALA A 67 38.84 -14.17 -1.43
CA ALA A 67 40.27 -13.94 -1.31
C ALA A 67 40.73 -12.65 -2.01
N ASP A 68 40.02 -12.22 -3.05
CA ASP A 68 40.44 -11.14 -3.95
C ASP A 68 40.10 -9.73 -3.42
N ASP A 69 39.03 -9.60 -2.62
CA ASP A 69 38.60 -8.34 -2.00
C ASP A 69 38.01 -8.60 -0.62
N LYS A 70 38.77 -8.35 0.46
CA LYS A 70 38.27 -8.53 1.83
C LYS A 70 37.05 -7.64 2.16
N MET A 71 36.91 -6.49 1.49
CA MET A 71 35.76 -5.60 1.66
C MET A 71 34.54 -6.10 0.89
N HIS A 72 34.70 -7.08 0.01
CA HIS A 72 33.57 -7.76 -0.64
C HIS A 72 32.65 -8.39 0.40
N VAL A 73 33.18 -9.03 1.45
CA VAL A 73 32.34 -9.63 2.51
C VAL A 73 31.50 -8.56 3.19
N VAL A 74 32.11 -7.44 3.58
CA VAL A 74 31.42 -6.32 4.25
C VAL A 74 30.36 -5.70 3.34
N ARG A 75 30.71 -5.45 2.08
CA ARG A 75 29.80 -4.87 1.08
C ARG A 75 28.63 -5.80 0.79
N THR A 76 28.87 -7.10 0.67
CA THR A 76 27.86 -8.13 0.45
C THR A 76 26.96 -8.30 1.68
N VAL A 77 27.50 -8.22 2.89
CA VAL A 77 26.68 -8.22 4.12
C VAL A 77 25.82 -6.96 4.19
N LEU A 78 26.33 -5.78 3.82
CA LEU A 78 25.58 -4.52 3.90
C LEU A 78 24.58 -4.30 2.75
N LYS A 79 24.89 -4.72 1.52
CA LYS A 79 24.03 -4.56 0.33
C LYS A 79 23.19 -5.77 0.01
N GLY A 80 23.52 -6.92 0.60
CA GLY A 80 23.05 -8.20 0.08
C GLY A 80 23.72 -8.53 -1.25
N MET A 81 23.26 -9.61 -1.88
CA MET A 81 23.72 -10.06 -3.19
C MET A 81 22.56 -10.71 -3.94
N SER A 82 22.45 -10.43 -5.24
CA SER A 82 21.50 -11.08 -6.14
C SER A 82 22.10 -11.28 -7.53
N GLY A 83 21.52 -12.20 -8.31
CA GLY A 83 21.97 -12.54 -9.66
C GLY A 83 22.78 -13.84 -9.72
N PRO A 84 23.04 -14.34 -10.94
CA PRO A 84 23.73 -15.60 -11.14
C PRO A 84 25.18 -15.50 -10.69
N LEU A 85 25.57 -16.40 -9.80
CA LEU A 85 26.91 -16.54 -9.25
C LEU A 85 27.43 -17.94 -9.56
N GLU A 86 28.70 -18.06 -9.96
CA GLU A 86 29.37 -19.35 -10.09
C GLU A 86 30.50 -19.45 -9.08
N VAL A 87 30.44 -20.46 -8.21
CA VAL A 87 31.48 -20.75 -7.21
C VAL A 87 31.89 -22.21 -7.35
N ASN A 88 33.17 -22.46 -7.56
CA ASN A 88 33.73 -23.81 -7.69
C ASN A 88 33.01 -24.68 -8.74
N GLY A 89 32.55 -24.08 -9.85
CA GLY A 89 31.84 -24.76 -10.94
C GLY A 89 30.35 -25.03 -10.70
N ASN A 90 29.80 -24.62 -9.55
CA ASN A 90 28.37 -24.69 -9.26
C ASN A 90 27.71 -23.33 -9.43
N LYS A 91 26.51 -23.32 -10.03
CA LYS A 91 25.71 -22.10 -10.22
C LYS A 91 24.77 -21.89 -9.04
N TYR A 92 24.71 -20.66 -8.57
CA TYR A 92 23.85 -20.17 -7.51
C TYR A 92 23.10 -18.95 -8.05
N ASN A 93 21.86 -18.77 -7.63
CA ASN A 93 21.06 -17.60 -8.00
C ASN A 93 20.12 -17.18 -6.86
N ALA A 94 20.43 -17.61 -5.63
CA ALA A 94 19.68 -17.17 -4.45
C ALA A 94 20.13 -15.76 -4.06
N MET A 95 19.19 -14.99 -3.53
CA MET A 95 19.45 -13.65 -3.02
C MET A 95 19.88 -13.75 -1.55
N MET A 96 21.02 -13.14 -1.22
CA MET A 96 21.41 -12.86 0.16
C MET A 96 20.85 -11.48 0.55
N PRO A 97 19.97 -11.36 1.55
CA PRO A 97 19.44 -10.06 1.95
C PRO A 97 20.52 -9.19 2.61
N PRO A 98 20.39 -7.84 2.53
CA PRO A 98 21.26 -6.94 3.28
C PRO A 98 21.02 -7.09 4.79
N MET A 99 22.10 -7.22 5.56
CA MET A 99 22.09 -7.35 7.02
C MET A 99 22.33 -6.00 7.72
N GLN A 100 21.70 -4.94 7.22
CA GLN A 100 21.93 -3.56 7.69
C GLN A 100 21.53 -3.31 9.13
N HIS A 101 20.69 -4.18 9.70
CA HIS A 101 20.24 -4.14 11.09
C HIS A 101 21.33 -4.49 12.11
N LEU A 102 22.43 -5.13 11.68
CA LEU A 102 23.56 -5.49 12.54
C LEU A 102 24.45 -4.27 12.79
N SER A 103 24.99 -4.16 14.00
CA SER A 103 25.95 -3.09 14.34
C SER A 103 27.27 -3.23 13.57
N ASP A 104 28.04 -2.15 13.50
CA ASP A 104 29.35 -2.18 12.82
C ASP A 104 30.33 -3.16 13.49
N ASP A 105 30.23 -3.30 14.81
CA ASP A 105 30.98 -4.28 15.59
C ASP A 105 30.59 -5.73 15.22
N GLU A 106 29.29 -6.01 15.09
CA GLU A 106 28.78 -7.33 14.68
C GLU A 106 29.21 -7.68 13.26
N ILE A 107 29.10 -6.75 12.32
CA ILE A 107 29.49 -6.98 10.93
C ILE A 107 31.00 -7.20 10.82
N ALA A 108 31.81 -6.42 11.53
CA ALA A 108 33.26 -6.64 11.56
C ALA A 108 33.61 -8.01 12.15
N ALA A 109 32.94 -8.43 13.23
CA ALA A 109 33.15 -9.74 13.86
C ALA A 109 32.75 -10.90 12.91
N ILE A 110 31.58 -10.81 12.26
CA ILE A 110 31.11 -11.80 11.28
C ILE A 110 32.05 -11.87 10.08
N ALA A 111 32.45 -10.73 9.53
CA ALA A 111 33.36 -10.69 8.40
C ALA A 111 34.70 -11.34 8.75
N ASN A 112 35.25 -11.04 9.93
CA ASN A 112 36.50 -11.66 10.38
C ASN A 112 36.36 -13.16 10.62
N HIS A 113 35.22 -13.64 11.13
CA HIS A 113 34.96 -15.09 11.25
C HIS A 113 34.96 -15.75 9.86
N VAL A 114 34.20 -15.20 8.91
CA VAL A 114 34.14 -15.72 7.52
C VAL A 114 35.52 -15.73 6.85
N LEU A 115 36.34 -14.68 7.04
CA LEU A 115 37.67 -14.56 6.43
C LEU A 115 38.76 -15.43 7.09
N SER A 116 38.51 -15.98 8.29
CA SER A 116 39.51 -16.74 9.07
C SER A 116 39.10 -18.18 9.40
N SER A 117 37.85 -18.56 9.12
CA SER A 117 37.33 -19.90 9.36
C SER A 117 37.41 -20.84 8.15
N TRP A 118 37.31 -22.15 8.40
CA TRP A 118 37.18 -23.20 7.38
C TRP A 118 38.32 -23.27 6.34
N GLY A 119 39.52 -22.81 6.71
CA GLY A 119 40.70 -22.78 5.85
C GLY A 119 40.92 -21.44 5.14
N ASN A 120 40.08 -20.44 5.40
CA ASN A 120 40.25 -19.09 4.89
C ASN A 120 41.36 -18.35 5.67
N ASP A 121 42.21 -17.60 4.96
CA ASP A 121 43.19 -16.67 5.52
C ASP A 121 43.27 -15.43 4.62
N PHE A 122 42.16 -14.69 4.60
CA PHE A 122 41.92 -13.60 3.62
C PHE A 122 42.03 -12.20 4.25
N GLY A 123 42.76 -12.11 5.36
CA GLY A 123 42.98 -10.87 6.10
C GLY A 123 41.86 -10.52 7.08
N SER A 124 41.86 -9.27 7.55
CA SER A 124 40.91 -8.77 8.55
C SER A 124 40.29 -7.42 8.19
N VAL A 125 39.11 -7.20 8.75
CA VAL A 125 38.29 -5.99 8.61
C VAL A 125 38.16 -5.34 9.98
N SER A 126 38.32 -4.02 10.04
CA SER A 126 38.08 -3.23 11.26
C SER A 126 36.66 -2.66 11.28
N VAL A 127 36.17 -2.31 12.47
CA VAL A 127 34.88 -1.61 12.65
C VAL A 127 34.84 -0.30 11.86
N ALA A 128 35.97 0.42 11.79
CA ALA A 128 36.09 1.64 11.00
C ALA A 128 35.94 1.40 9.50
N ASP A 129 36.35 0.23 8.99
CA ASP A 129 36.15 -0.14 7.59
C ASP A 129 34.66 -0.38 7.29
N VAL A 130 33.92 -0.94 8.25
CA VAL A 130 32.46 -1.12 8.15
C VAL A 130 31.73 0.22 8.19
N ASP A 131 32.10 1.10 9.11
CA ASP A 131 31.53 2.46 9.21
C ASP A 131 31.77 3.26 7.92
N ALA A 132 33.00 3.24 7.41
CA ALA A 132 33.35 3.90 6.15
C ALA A 132 32.54 3.33 4.98
N MET A 133 32.34 2.02 4.93
CA MET A 133 31.50 1.37 3.92
C MET A 133 30.03 1.80 4.06
N ARG A 134 29.46 1.89 5.26
CA ARG A 134 28.09 2.40 5.43
C ARG A 134 27.93 3.83 4.93
N VAL A 135 28.92 4.69 5.19
CA VAL A 135 28.92 6.07 4.67
C VAL A 135 29.00 6.08 3.14
N GLU A 136 29.90 5.29 2.55
CA GLU A 136 30.02 5.15 1.10
C GLU A 136 28.71 4.66 0.46
N LEU A 137 27.98 3.81 1.17
CA LEU A 137 26.73 3.22 0.72
C LEU A 137 25.48 4.02 1.08
N GLY A 138 25.60 5.15 1.78
CA GLY A 138 24.46 5.97 2.19
C GLY A 138 23.59 5.37 3.31
N LEU A 139 24.10 4.40 4.08
CA LEU A 139 23.35 3.56 5.02
C LEU A 139 23.41 4.03 6.49
N LYS A 140 23.72 5.30 6.74
CA LYS A 140 23.78 5.89 8.09
C LYS A 140 22.56 6.80 8.29
N ASP A 141 21.57 6.29 9.02
CA ASP A 141 20.29 6.99 9.15
C ASP A 141 20.11 7.70 10.50
N ARG A 142 19.44 8.85 10.41
CA ARG A 142 19.16 9.83 11.47
C ARG A 142 17.87 9.41 12.19
N ALA A 143 17.95 8.60 13.24
CA ALA A 143 16.78 8.31 14.07
C ALA A 143 16.57 9.37 15.17
N ALA A 144 15.81 10.43 14.87
CA ALA A 144 15.19 11.31 15.87
C ALA A 144 13.91 11.96 15.30
N GLY A 145 12.92 11.14 14.95
CA GLY A 145 11.55 11.62 14.69
C GLY A 145 10.86 11.95 16.02
N ASN A 146 10.10 13.05 16.07
CA ASN A 146 9.30 13.39 17.24
C ASN A 146 7.96 12.63 17.18
N PRO A 147 7.59 11.85 18.23
CA PRO A 147 6.30 11.16 18.29
C PRO A 147 5.13 12.14 18.50
N HIS A 148 3.91 11.71 18.13
CA HIS A 148 2.67 12.40 18.55
C HIS A 148 2.50 12.30 20.07
N ALA A 149 2.18 13.41 20.74
CA ALA A 149 2.36 13.54 22.18
C ALA A 149 1.35 12.77 23.07
N GLU A 150 0.27 12.17 22.55
CA GLU A 150 -0.82 11.66 23.42
C GLU A 150 -1.57 10.38 22.97
N ALA A 151 -1.06 9.54 22.06
CA ALA A 151 -1.76 8.30 21.69
C ALA A 151 -1.49 7.14 22.67
N THR A 152 -2.54 6.51 23.22
CA THR A 152 -2.38 5.32 24.07
C THR A 152 -2.19 4.05 23.23
N ALA A 153 -1.39 3.09 23.70
CA ALA A 153 -1.11 1.84 22.97
C ALA A 153 -2.37 1.01 22.61
N ALA A 154 -3.51 1.24 23.28
CA ALA A 154 -4.79 0.59 22.96
C ALA A 154 -5.55 1.26 21.81
N GLU A 155 -5.28 2.54 21.53
CA GLU A 155 -5.80 3.27 20.36
C GLU A 155 -4.94 3.02 19.11
N MET A 156 -3.73 2.47 19.29
CA MET A 156 -2.72 2.18 18.27
C MET A 156 -2.85 0.80 17.60
N GLN A 157 -4.06 0.25 17.48
CA GLN A 157 -4.27 -0.89 16.59
C GLN A 157 -4.26 -0.42 15.13
N TYR A 158 -3.39 -1.02 14.31
CA TYR A 158 -3.31 -0.79 12.87
C TYR A 158 -4.65 -1.14 12.17
N LYS A 159 -5.57 -0.18 12.09
CA LYS A 159 -6.87 -0.30 11.39
C LYS A 159 -6.73 -0.45 9.87
N GLY A 160 -5.52 -0.28 9.35
CA GLY A 160 -5.17 -0.45 7.95
C GLY A 160 -5.06 -1.90 7.48
N ALA A 161 -4.98 -2.87 8.39
CA ALA A 161 -5.01 -4.28 8.03
C ALA A 161 -6.40 -4.67 7.51
N PRO A 162 -6.55 -5.72 6.71
CA PRO A 162 -7.82 -6.42 6.52
C PRO A 162 -8.52 -6.68 7.87
N THR A 163 -9.85 -6.59 7.92
CA THR A 163 -10.62 -6.82 9.13
C THR A 163 -10.39 -8.25 9.60
N ALA A 164 -10.03 -8.41 10.86
CA ALA A 164 -9.87 -9.73 11.47
C ALA A 164 -11.21 -10.49 11.38
N MET A 165 -11.27 -11.48 10.50
CA MET A 165 -12.44 -12.35 10.37
C MET A 165 -12.51 -13.29 11.58
N LYS A 166 -13.33 -12.94 12.57
CA LYS A 166 -13.73 -13.89 13.62
C LYS A 166 -14.74 -14.87 13.02
N GLY A 167 -14.39 -16.15 12.88
CA GLY A 167 -15.41 -17.16 12.56
C GLY A 167 -15.02 -18.39 11.74
N GLY A 168 -13.73 -18.66 11.49
CA GLY A 168 -13.35 -19.98 10.97
C GLY A 168 -13.35 -21.01 12.08
N LYS A 169 -14.12 -22.10 11.96
CA LYS A 169 -13.85 -23.27 12.83
C LYS A 169 -12.49 -23.83 12.45
N GLN A 170 -11.71 -24.26 13.46
CA GLN A 170 -10.46 -24.95 13.19
C GLN A 170 -10.72 -26.13 12.23
N VAL A 171 -9.94 -26.18 11.16
CA VAL A 171 -10.00 -27.29 10.19
C VAL A 171 -8.78 -28.18 10.42
N VAL A 172 -9.00 -29.41 10.85
CA VAL A 172 -7.93 -30.40 10.98
C VAL A 172 -7.80 -31.16 9.67
N THR A 173 -6.68 -30.96 8.97
CA THR A 173 -6.44 -31.57 7.65
C THR A 173 -5.53 -32.77 7.79
N PRO A 174 -5.85 -33.93 7.20
CA PRO A 174 -4.95 -35.09 7.20
C PRO A 174 -3.57 -34.72 6.62
N GLY A 175 -2.49 -35.11 7.31
CA GLY A 175 -1.12 -34.83 6.87
C GLY A 175 -0.56 -33.47 7.32
N ALA A 176 -1.40 -32.53 7.75
CA ALA A 176 -0.97 -31.23 8.26
C ALA A 176 -0.39 -31.34 9.70
N PRO A 177 0.60 -30.50 10.06
CA PRO A 177 1.10 -30.42 11.43
C PRO A 177 -0.01 -30.05 12.43
N PRO A 178 0.01 -30.55 13.68
CA PRO A 178 -1.02 -30.19 14.66
C PRO A 178 -0.96 -28.70 15.04
N MET A 179 -2.14 -28.14 15.35
CA MET A 179 -2.32 -26.79 15.89
C MET A 179 -3.37 -26.81 16.99
N THR A 180 -3.26 -25.92 17.99
CA THR A 180 -4.36 -25.65 18.92
C THR A 180 -5.42 -24.76 18.27
N GLU A 181 -6.62 -24.66 18.88
CA GLU A 181 -7.66 -23.73 18.41
C GLU A 181 -7.19 -22.27 18.47
N ASP A 182 -6.47 -21.89 19.53
CA ASP A 182 -5.94 -20.53 19.72
C ASP A 182 -4.85 -20.20 18.68
N GLU A 183 -3.91 -21.12 18.44
CA GLU A 183 -2.90 -20.97 17.37
C GLU A 183 -3.55 -20.84 16.00
N PHE A 184 -4.59 -21.65 15.73
CA PHE A 184 -5.30 -21.59 14.45
C PHE A 184 -6.03 -20.25 14.28
N ALA A 185 -6.69 -19.76 15.32
CA ALA A 185 -7.38 -18.47 15.29
C ALA A 185 -6.41 -17.29 15.10
N GLN A 186 -5.27 -17.30 15.80
CA GLN A 186 -4.24 -16.27 15.65
C GLN A 186 -3.60 -16.30 14.25
N ALA A 187 -3.23 -17.48 13.74
CA ALA A 187 -2.69 -17.61 12.39
C ALA A 187 -3.71 -17.24 11.32
N GLN A 188 -4.99 -17.56 11.53
CA GLN A 188 -6.07 -17.12 10.66
C GLN A 188 -6.12 -15.59 10.58
N GLU A 189 -6.11 -14.90 11.71
CA GLU A 189 -6.09 -13.43 11.77
C GLU A 189 -4.88 -12.86 11.03
N ILE A 190 -3.67 -13.36 11.30
CA ILE A 190 -2.44 -12.93 10.62
C ILE A 190 -2.54 -13.17 9.10
N TYR A 191 -3.03 -14.35 8.68
CA TYR A 191 -3.19 -14.68 7.27
C TYR A 191 -4.12 -13.71 6.56
N PHE A 192 -5.29 -13.44 7.15
CA PHE A 192 -6.23 -12.49 6.58
C PHE A 192 -5.60 -11.11 6.45
N GLN A 193 -4.90 -10.66 7.48
CA GLN A 193 -4.33 -9.32 7.53
C GLN A 193 -3.16 -9.12 6.55
N ARG A 194 -2.33 -10.15 6.35
CA ARG A 194 -1.01 -9.98 5.72
C ARG A 194 -0.82 -10.80 4.45
N CYS A 195 -1.53 -11.91 4.30
CA CYS A 195 -1.27 -12.89 3.25
C CYS A 195 -2.42 -12.99 2.23
N ALA A 196 -3.68 -12.91 2.69
CA ALA A 196 -4.86 -13.15 1.86
C ALA A 196 -4.98 -12.16 0.70
N GLY A 197 -4.48 -10.94 0.84
CA GLY A 197 -4.43 -9.95 -0.24
C GLY A 197 -3.73 -10.49 -1.50
N CYS A 198 -2.57 -11.15 -1.32
CA CYS A 198 -1.80 -11.70 -2.44
C CYS A 198 -2.20 -13.15 -2.77
N HIS A 199 -2.54 -13.97 -1.78
CA HIS A 199 -2.71 -15.42 -1.98
C HIS A 199 -4.17 -15.89 -2.09
N GLY A 200 -5.14 -14.99 -1.90
CA GLY A 200 -6.55 -15.37 -1.81
C GLY A 200 -6.93 -15.77 -0.39
N VAL A 201 -8.15 -15.43 0.02
CA VAL A 201 -8.74 -15.92 1.27
C VAL A 201 -8.86 -17.45 1.28
N LEU A 202 -9.23 -18.01 0.13
CA LEU A 202 -9.30 -19.46 -0.09
C LEU A 202 -7.96 -20.06 -0.55
N ARG A 203 -6.88 -19.27 -0.50
CA ARG A 203 -5.50 -19.65 -0.86
C ARG A 203 -5.31 -20.17 -2.28
N LYS A 204 -6.23 -19.85 -3.20
CA LYS A 204 -6.19 -20.27 -4.61
C LYS A 204 -5.26 -19.41 -5.48
N GLY A 205 -4.59 -18.43 -4.88
CA GLY A 205 -3.73 -17.48 -5.57
C GLY A 205 -4.50 -16.24 -6.01
N ALA A 206 -3.76 -15.12 -6.09
CA ALA A 206 -4.20 -13.91 -6.76
C ALA A 206 -2.97 -13.32 -7.48
N THR A 207 -2.28 -12.36 -6.86
CA THR A 207 -0.96 -11.91 -7.34
C THR A 207 0.16 -12.85 -6.87
N GLY A 208 0.00 -13.44 -5.69
CA GLY A 208 0.87 -14.49 -5.14
C GLY A 208 0.39 -15.89 -5.54
N LEU A 209 1.32 -16.83 -5.57
CA LEU A 209 1.06 -18.24 -5.90
C LEU A 209 0.00 -18.88 -4.99
N PRO A 210 -0.74 -19.89 -5.45
CA PRO A 210 -1.65 -20.65 -4.60
C PRO A 210 -0.90 -21.30 -3.42
N LEU A 211 -1.53 -21.27 -2.24
CA LEU A 211 -1.05 -21.88 -0.99
C LEU A 211 -2.02 -22.98 -0.53
N THR A 212 -2.54 -23.76 -1.47
CA THR A 212 -3.41 -24.90 -1.19
C THR A 212 -2.63 -26.05 -0.53
N THR A 213 -3.34 -26.93 0.15
CA THR A 213 -2.76 -28.00 0.98
C THR A 213 -1.92 -28.99 0.18
N ASP A 214 -2.30 -29.28 -1.06
CA ASP A 214 -1.57 -30.14 -1.99
C ASP A 214 -0.17 -29.61 -2.31
N ILE A 215 -0.01 -28.29 -2.41
CA ILE A 215 1.28 -27.63 -2.65
C ILE A 215 2.08 -27.48 -1.35
N THR A 216 1.44 -26.96 -0.31
CA THR A 216 2.12 -26.57 0.93
C THR A 216 2.59 -27.77 1.73
N GLN A 217 1.84 -28.87 1.77
CA GLN A 217 2.26 -30.10 2.45
C GLN A 217 3.43 -30.79 1.75
N GLU A 218 3.51 -30.72 0.41
CA GLU A 218 4.67 -31.27 -0.33
C GLU A 218 5.96 -30.51 0.01
N LYS A 219 5.88 -29.18 0.19
CA LYS A 219 7.03 -28.35 0.58
C LYS A 219 7.47 -28.57 2.02
N GLY A 220 6.51 -28.81 2.92
CA GLY A 220 6.75 -29.07 4.34
C GLY A 220 7.11 -27.82 5.17
N THR A 221 6.93 -27.92 6.49
CA THR A 221 6.99 -26.79 7.43
C THR A 221 8.31 -26.02 7.40
N GLU A 222 9.46 -26.69 7.35
CA GLU A 222 10.76 -26.00 7.43
C GLU A 222 11.05 -25.16 6.18
N TYR A 223 10.66 -25.62 5.00
CA TYR A 223 10.73 -24.82 3.78
C TYR A 223 9.82 -23.59 3.88
N LEU A 224 8.57 -23.79 4.32
CA LEU A 224 7.59 -22.72 4.45
C LEU A 224 8.02 -21.68 5.49
N LYS A 225 8.61 -22.10 6.61
CA LYS A 225 9.20 -21.20 7.61
C LYS A 225 10.31 -20.36 7.01
N ALA A 226 11.23 -20.98 6.27
CA ALA A 226 12.30 -20.24 5.60
C ALA A 226 11.71 -19.21 4.61
N LEU A 227 10.73 -19.61 3.80
CA LEU A 227 10.10 -18.73 2.83
C LEU A 227 9.33 -17.57 3.48
N ILE A 228 8.57 -17.81 4.55
CA ILE A 228 7.86 -16.75 5.29
C ILE A 228 8.84 -15.82 6.02
N ASN A 229 9.92 -16.37 6.58
CA ASN A 229 10.91 -15.61 7.32
C ASN A 229 11.73 -14.67 6.40
N TYR A 230 12.15 -15.18 5.25
CA TYR A 230 13.07 -14.48 4.33
C TYR A 230 12.40 -13.86 3.11
N GLY A 231 11.13 -14.19 2.84
CA GLY A 231 10.43 -13.72 1.66
C GLY A 231 10.93 -14.37 0.36
N SER A 232 10.58 -13.78 -0.78
CA SER A 232 11.10 -14.19 -2.09
C SER A 232 11.29 -13.01 -3.05
N PRO A 233 12.26 -13.09 -3.98
CA PRO A 233 12.47 -12.06 -5.01
C PRO A 233 11.29 -11.88 -5.97
N ALA A 234 10.34 -12.82 -6.00
CA ALA A 234 9.12 -12.73 -6.80
C ALA A 234 8.05 -11.83 -6.16
N GLY A 235 8.39 -11.06 -5.12
CA GLY A 235 7.50 -10.09 -4.47
C GLY A 235 6.91 -10.54 -3.13
N MET A 236 7.31 -11.70 -2.58
CA MET A 236 6.86 -12.12 -1.25
C MET A 236 7.65 -11.38 -0.16
N PRO A 237 7.00 -10.64 0.76
CA PRO A 237 7.70 -9.91 1.82
C PRO A 237 8.44 -10.84 2.78
N ASN A 238 9.52 -10.31 3.37
CA ASN A 238 10.38 -11.02 4.32
C ASN A 238 9.89 -10.83 5.76
N TRP A 239 8.73 -11.39 6.08
CA TRP A 239 7.98 -11.10 7.32
C TRP A 239 8.76 -11.35 8.62
N GLY A 240 9.59 -12.39 8.68
CA GLY A 240 10.38 -12.67 9.88
C GLY A 240 11.60 -11.78 10.02
N THR A 241 12.40 -11.65 8.96
CA THR A 241 13.62 -10.82 8.97
C THR A 241 13.38 -9.32 8.97
N SER A 242 12.21 -8.86 8.54
CA SER A 242 11.75 -7.47 8.73
C SER A 242 11.36 -7.17 10.18
N GLY A 243 11.22 -8.19 11.03
CA GLY A 243 10.71 -8.06 12.39
C GLY A 243 9.19 -7.92 12.49
N GLU A 244 8.47 -8.03 11.37
CA GLU A 244 7.02 -7.90 11.35
C GLU A 244 6.30 -9.12 11.95
N LEU A 245 6.87 -10.33 11.80
CA LEU A 245 6.42 -11.55 12.46
C LEU A 245 7.53 -12.12 13.36
N THR A 246 7.14 -12.56 14.55
CA THR A 246 8.02 -13.30 15.45
C THR A 246 8.31 -14.71 14.91
N ALA A 247 9.39 -15.34 15.40
CA ALA A 247 9.72 -16.72 15.01
C ALA A 247 8.57 -17.72 15.32
N GLU A 248 7.82 -17.46 16.38
CA GLU A 248 6.65 -18.24 16.80
C GLU A 248 5.49 -18.05 15.81
N GLU A 249 5.22 -16.81 15.39
CA GLU A 249 4.21 -16.53 14.36
C GLU A 249 4.61 -17.11 13.00
N VAL A 250 5.89 -17.07 12.63
CA VAL A 250 6.39 -17.71 11.38
C VAL A 250 6.14 -19.22 11.40
N ASP A 251 6.46 -19.90 12.51
CA ASP A 251 6.19 -21.34 12.67
C ASP A 251 4.68 -21.64 12.60
N MET A 252 3.89 -20.87 13.34
CA MET A 252 2.43 -20.99 13.39
C MET A 252 1.80 -20.81 12.00
N MET A 253 2.25 -19.80 11.24
CA MET A 253 1.80 -19.54 9.88
C MET A 253 2.20 -20.66 8.92
N ALA A 254 3.43 -21.18 9.02
CA ALA A 254 3.87 -22.30 8.20
C ALA A 254 3.06 -23.58 8.46
N ARG A 255 2.65 -23.84 9.71
CA ARG A 255 1.72 -24.93 10.04
C ARG A 255 0.32 -24.63 9.51
N PHE A 256 -0.21 -23.43 9.76
CA PHE A 256 -1.55 -23.01 9.35
C PHE A 256 -1.81 -23.13 7.85
N ILE A 257 -0.83 -22.77 7.02
CA ILE A 257 -1.02 -22.82 5.57
C ILE A 257 -1.09 -24.25 4.99
N GLN A 258 -0.75 -25.26 5.80
CA GLN A 258 -0.87 -26.69 5.46
C GLN A 258 -2.23 -27.29 5.82
N HIS A 259 -3.08 -26.57 6.55
CA HIS A 259 -4.49 -26.91 6.77
C HIS A 259 -5.38 -26.32 5.68
N GLU A 260 -6.46 -26.98 5.32
CA GLU A 260 -7.50 -26.41 4.45
C GLU A 260 -8.00 -25.07 5.04
N PRO A 261 -8.10 -24.00 4.23
CA PRO A 261 -8.55 -22.72 4.73
C PRO A 261 -10.02 -22.80 5.18
N PRO A 262 -10.38 -22.17 6.31
CA PRO A 262 -11.79 -22.00 6.65
C PRO A 262 -12.44 -21.12 5.58
N VAL A 263 -13.62 -21.51 5.10
CA VAL A 263 -14.43 -20.65 4.24
C VAL A 263 -15.01 -19.54 5.11
N PRO A 264 -14.72 -18.27 4.85
CA PRO A 264 -15.31 -17.19 5.62
C PRO A 264 -16.81 -17.08 5.39
N PRO A 265 -17.55 -16.44 6.32
CA PRO A 265 -18.99 -16.29 6.18
C PRO A 265 -19.33 -15.47 4.93
N GLU A 266 -20.47 -15.80 4.33
CA GLU A 266 -21.09 -14.93 3.34
C GLU A 266 -21.69 -13.68 4.01
N TRP A 267 -21.99 -12.65 3.23
CA TRP A 267 -22.62 -11.42 3.68
C TRP A 267 -23.78 -11.08 2.74
N GLY A 268 -24.99 -11.40 3.18
CA GLY A 268 -26.20 -11.30 2.38
C GLY A 268 -27.05 -10.10 2.73
N MET A 269 -28.24 -10.05 2.13
CA MET A 269 -29.22 -9.00 2.39
C MET A 269 -29.61 -8.88 3.87
N PRO A 270 -29.77 -9.97 4.66
CA PRO A 270 -30.05 -9.86 6.09
C PRO A 270 -28.95 -9.10 6.84
N GLU A 271 -27.69 -9.48 6.65
CA GLU A 271 -26.55 -8.85 7.33
C GLU A 271 -26.38 -7.38 6.91
N MET A 272 -26.59 -7.06 5.63
CA MET A 272 -26.59 -5.69 5.13
C MET A 272 -27.70 -4.86 5.79
N LYS A 273 -28.94 -5.35 5.82
CA LYS A 273 -30.07 -4.65 6.44
C LYS A 273 -29.92 -4.49 7.95
N ASP A 274 -29.34 -5.48 8.63
CA ASP A 274 -29.04 -5.39 10.06
C ASP A 274 -27.98 -4.32 10.37
N SER A 275 -27.05 -4.08 9.44
CA SER A 275 -26.01 -3.05 9.55
C SER A 275 -26.43 -1.66 9.03
N TRP A 276 -27.56 -1.57 8.31
CA TRP A 276 -27.99 -0.36 7.63
C TRP A 276 -28.66 0.61 8.59
N VAL A 277 -28.15 1.84 8.64
CA VAL A 277 -28.66 2.90 9.51
C VAL A 277 -28.79 4.19 8.72
N VAL A 278 -29.98 4.79 8.74
CA VAL A 278 -30.23 6.16 8.27
C VAL A 278 -30.27 7.07 9.49
N HIS A 279 -29.22 7.86 9.69
CA HIS A 279 -29.11 8.80 10.82
C HIS A 279 -29.96 10.05 10.61
N VAL A 280 -30.03 10.54 9.37
CA VAL A 280 -30.86 11.69 8.96
C VAL A 280 -31.59 11.35 7.67
N ALA A 281 -32.91 11.22 7.75
CA ALA A 281 -33.77 10.93 6.61
C ALA A 281 -33.69 12.04 5.54
N PRO A 282 -33.73 11.74 4.23
CA PRO A 282 -33.59 12.73 3.17
C PRO A 282 -34.49 13.97 3.30
N GLU A 283 -35.74 13.78 3.74
CA GLU A 283 -36.72 14.84 3.98
C GLU A 283 -36.35 15.82 5.11
N ASP A 284 -35.51 15.37 6.06
CA ASP A 284 -35.05 16.17 7.20
C ASP A 284 -33.70 16.87 6.92
N ARG A 285 -33.06 16.58 5.79
CA ARG A 285 -31.77 17.17 5.43
C ARG A 285 -31.93 18.61 4.92
N PRO A 286 -30.90 19.46 5.06
CA PRO A 286 -30.92 20.82 4.52
C PRO A 286 -31.19 20.83 3.01
N GLN A 287 -32.02 21.77 2.54
CA GLN A 287 -32.33 21.92 1.11
C GLN A 287 -31.28 22.75 0.35
N GLN A 288 -30.41 23.44 1.09
CA GLN A 288 -29.29 24.26 0.62
C GLN A 288 -28.16 24.14 1.65
N PRO A 289 -26.90 24.45 1.29
CA PRO A 289 -25.81 24.51 2.26
C PRO A 289 -26.16 25.43 3.44
N GLN A 290 -25.90 24.99 4.67
CA GLN A 290 -26.08 25.78 5.89
C GLN A 290 -24.86 26.66 6.20
N HIS A 291 -23.78 26.51 5.44
CA HIS A 291 -22.54 27.26 5.57
C HIS A 291 -22.17 27.96 4.24
N ASP A 292 -21.18 28.86 4.29
CA ASP A 292 -20.74 29.65 3.13
C ASP A 292 -19.52 29.09 2.37
N TYR A 293 -19.01 27.90 2.72
CA TYR A 293 -17.88 27.26 2.02
C TYR A 293 -18.24 26.77 0.60
N ASP A 294 -17.29 26.80 -0.33
CA ASP A 294 -17.47 26.23 -1.67
C ASP A 294 -17.45 24.70 -1.62
N VAL A 295 -18.64 24.09 -1.58
CA VAL A 295 -18.84 22.63 -1.57
C VAL A 295 -18.04 21.93 -2.68
N ASP A 296 -17.97 22.53 -3.86
CA ASP A 296 -17.26 21.96 -5.00
C ASP A 296 -15.74 21.93 -4.81
N ASN A 297 -15.20 22.86 -4.02
CA ASN A 297 -13.77 22.90 -3.73
C ASN A 297 -13.40 22.20 -2.42
N MET A 298 -14.33 21.50 -1.77
CA MET A 298 -14.01 20.67 -0.62
C MET A 298 -13.21 19.42 -1.02
N PHE A 299 -12.34 18.99 -0.12
CA PHE A 299 -11.58 17.75 -0.22
C PHE A 299 -12.01 16.77 0.87
N ALA A 300 -12.23 15.52 0.48
CA ALA A 300 -12.22 14.39 1.40
C ALA A 300 -10.81 13.81 1.44
N VAL A 301 -10.16 13.83 2.61
CA VAL A 301 -8.82 13.27 2.82
C VAL A 301 -8.89 12.11 3.80
N THR A 302 -8.50 10.93 3.34
CA THR A 302 -8.41 9.72 4.15
C THR A 302 -7.30 9.86 5.19
N LEU A 303 -7.67 9.73 6.46
CA LEU A 303 -6.76 9.57 7.59
C LEU A 303 -6.76 8.10 7.98
N ARG A 304 -5.90 7.34 7.32
CA ARG A 304 -6.05 5.89 7.14
C ARG A 304 -6.12 5.14 8.46
N ASP A 305 -5.11 5.29 9.30
CA ASP A 305 -4.95 4.49 10.50
C ASP A 305 -5.83 5.01 11.66
N ALA A 306 -6.23 6.29 11.60
CA ALA A 306 -7.24 6.84 12.50
C ALA A 306 -8.65 6.25 12.24
N GLY A 307 -8.93 5.82 11.00
CA GLY A 307 -10.27 5.40 10.59
C GLY A 307 -11.22 6.59 10.40
N GLN A 308 -10.67 7.70 9.89
CA GLN A 308 -11.36 8.97 9.73
C GLN A 308 -11.20 9.52 8.31
N VAL A 309 -12.09 10.44 7.96
CA VAL A 309 -11.95 11.31 6.78
C VAL A 309 -11.96 12.76 7.22
N ALA A 310 -10.90 13.50 6.90
CA ALA A 310 -10.88 14.94 7.07
C ALA A 310 -11.61 15.60 5.89
N ILE A 311 -12.64 16.38 6.17
CA ILE A 311 -13.28 17.27 5.20
C ILE A 311 -12.58 18.62 5.29
N ILE A 312 -11.89 19.01 4.22
CA ILE A 312 -11.05 20.20 4.18
C ILE A 312 -11.60 21.17 3.14
N ASP A 313 -11.77 22.43 3.52
CA ASP A 313 -12.10 23.50 2.58
C ASP A 313 -10.90 23.81 1.69
N GLY A 314 -11.08 23.67 0.37
CA GLY A 314 -10.00 23.87 -0.60
C GLY A 314 -9.55 25.32 -0.74
N ASP A 315 -10.35 26.31 -0.33
CA ASP A 315 -9.97 27.72 -0.41
C ASP A 315 -9.13 28.14 0.81
N SER A 316 -9.73 28.06 2.00
CA SER A 316 -9.11 28.49 3.26
C SER A 316 -8.12 27.48 3.84
N LYS A 317 -8.09 26.24 3.32
CA LYS A 317 -7.28 25.12 3.82
C LYS A 317 -7.66 24.66 5.22
N LYS A 318 -8.81 25.10 5.73
CA LYS A 318 -9.33 24.75 7.05
C LYS A 318 -9.95 23.36 7.02
N VAL A 319 -9.59 22.53 8.00
CA VAL A 319 -10.31 21.28 8.26
C VAL A 319 -11.66 21.62 8.89
N LEU A 320 -12.74 21.30 8.18
CA LEU A 320 -14.12 21.56 8.57
C LEU A 320 -14.63 20.51 9.55
N ASN A 321 -14.29 19.24 9.31
CA ASN A 321 -14.60 18.15 10.22
C ASN A 321 -13.60 16.98 10.06
N TYR A 322 -13.45 16.20 11.13
CA TYR A 322 -12.80 14.89 11.12
C TYR A 322 -13.91 13.85 11.30
N VAL A 323 -14.42 13.32 10.20
CA VAL A 323 -15.56 12.40 10.20
C VAL A 323 -15.09 11.02 10.63
N GLU A 324 -15.66 10.51 11.72
CA GLU A 324 -15.45 9.13 12.16
C GLU A 324 -16.17 8.17 11.22
N THR A 325 -15.41 7.26 10.61
CA THR A 325 -15.97 6.19 9.76
C THR A 325 -15.84 4.82 10.43
N GLY A 326 -14.92 4.70 11.39
CA GLY A 326 -14.74 3.50 12.23
C GLY A 326 -13.64 2.56 11.73
N TYR A 327 -13.27 2.63 10.45
CA TYR A 327 -12.23 1.80 9.84
C TYR A 327 -11.41 2.56 8.79
N ALA A 328 -10.27 2.01 8.36
CA ALA A 328 -9.44 2.60 7.32
C ALA A 328 -10.20 2.75 6.01
N VAL A 329 -10.63 3.99 5.72
CA VAL A 329 -11.25 4.37 4.43
C VAL A 329 -10.25 4.12 3.31
N HIS A 330 -10.72 3.51 2.23
CA HIS A 330 -9.91 3.29 1.03
C HIS A 330 -10.03 4.44 0.04
N ILE A 331 -11.28 4.84 -0.26
CA ILE A 331 -11.58 5.93 -1.18
C ILE A 331 -12.82 6.71 -0.73
N SER A 332 -12.91 7.95 -1.20
CA SER A 332 -14.13 8.76 -1.18
C SER A 332 -14.57 9.02 -2.62
N ARG A 333 -15.88 9.03 -2.87
CA ARG A 333 -16.48 9.43 -4.15
C ARG A 333 -17.53 10.50 -3.94
N ALA A 334 -17.42 11.57 -4.70
CA ALA A 334 -18.46 12.58 -4.75
C ALA A 334 -19.69 11.99 -5.46
N SER A 335 -20.88 12.26 -4.92
CA SER A 335 -22.14 12.08 -5.64
C SER A 335 -22.19 12.96 -6.89
N SER A 336 -23.15 12.70 -7.78
CA SER A 336 -23.20 13.40 -9.08
C SER A 336 -23.63 14.85 -8.96
N SER A 337 -24.44 15.20 -7.96
CA SER A 337 -24.65 16.60 -7.58
C SER A 337 -23.45 17.21 -6.85
N GLY A 338 -22.57 16.37 -6.29
CA GLY A 338 -21.50 16.72 -5.36
C GLY A 338 -21.99 17.17 -3.98
N ARG A 339 -23.26 16.93 -3.64
CA ARG A 339 -23.76 17.19 -2.29
C ARG A 339 -23.18 16.20 -1.27
N TYR A 340 -23.08 14.94 -1.65
CA TYR A 340 -22.59 13.88 -0.78
C TYR A 340 -21.18 13.44 -1.14
N PHE A 341 -20.39 13.08 -0.13
CA PHE A 341 -19.30 12.11 -0.29
C PHE A 341 -19.77 10.73 0.19
N THR A 342 -19.53 9.72 -0.63
CA THR A 342 -19.72 8.31 -0.26
C THR A 342 -18.33 7.70 -0.03
N THR A 343 -18.06 7.23 1.17
CA THR A 343 -16.76 6.64 1.54
C THR A 343 -16.90 5.14 1.71
N ILE A 344 -15.86 4.37 1.36
CA ILE A 344 -15.80 2.92 1.59
C ILE A 344 -14.58 2.58 2.43
N GLY A 345 -14.83 1.99 3.60
CA GLY A 345 -13.86 1.34 4.47
C GLY A 345 -13.35 0.05 3.86
N ARG A 346 -12.08 -0.29 4.14
CA ARG A 346 -11.51 -1.57 3.70
C ARG A 346 -12.28 -2.77 4.27
N ASP A 347 -12.96 -2.59 5.39
CA ASP A 347 -13.82 -3.59 6.01
C ASP A 347 -15.17 -3.76 5.30
N GLY A 348 -15.51 -2.97 4.28
CA GLY A 348 -16.82 -3.01 3.64
C GLY A 348 -17.87 -2.11 4.26
N LYS A 349 -17.53 -1.26 5.24
CA LYS A 349 -18.45 -0.22 5.72
C LYS A 349 -18.48 0.98 4.76
N ILE A 350 -19.68 1.47 4.47
CA ILE A 350 -19.94 2.66 3.68
C ILE A 350 -20.54 3.73 4.58
N ASP A 351 -20.06 4.96 4.44
CA ASP A 351 -20.64 6.13 5.09
C ASP A 351 -21.00 7.18 4.02
N LEU A 352 -22.22 7.70 4.07
CA LEU A 352 -22.70 8.79 3.24
C LEU A 352 -22.64 10.10 4.04
N ILE A 353 -21.81 11.04 3.61
CA ILE A 353 -21.54 12.30 4.30
C ILE A 353 -22.26 13.43 3.55
N ASP A 354 -23.16 14.16 4.21
CA ASP A 354 -23.85 15.33 3.62
C ASP A 354 -23.03 16.61 3.81
N LEU A 355 -22.53 17.17 2.70
CA LEU A 355 -21.73 18.39 2.69
C LEU A 355 -22.57 19.66 2.86
N TYR A 356 -23.91 19.59 2.88
CA TYR A 356 -24.75 20.79 3.06
C TYR A 356 -25.02 21.10 4.53
N MET A 357 -24.72 20.18 5.45
CA MET A 357 -24.90 20.39 6.89
C MET A 357 -23.89 21.44 7.40
N GLU A 358 -24.28 22.21 8.42
CA GLU A 358 -23.40 23.21 9.08
C GLU A 358 -22.01 22.63 9.41
N VAL A 359 -21.99 21.38 9.90
CA VAL A 359 -20.80 20.55 10.00
C VAL A 359 -21.04 19.29 9.17
N PRO A 360 -20.30 19.07 8.06
CA PRO A 360 -20.46 17.89 7.23
C PRO A 360 -20.35 16.60 8.03
N SER A 361 -21.39 15.77 7.98
CA SER A 361 -21.55 14.61 8.88
C SER A 361 -22.17 13.40 8.16
N VAL A 362 -21.98 12.21 8.72
CA VAL A 362 -22.58 10.97 8.22
C VAL A 362 -24.11 11.05 8.39
N VAL A 363 -24.85 10.84 7.31
CA VAL A 363 -26.33 10.82 7.29
C VAL A 363 -26.90 9.42 7.07
N ALA A 364 -26.11 8.50 6.53
CA ALA A 364 -26.45 7.08 6.43
C ALA A 364 -25.17 6.22 6.41
N GLU A 365 -25.27 4.99 6.89
CA GLU A 365 -24.19 4.01 6.84
C GLU A 365 -24.73 2.58 6.58
N ILE A 366 -23.90 1.73 6.00
CA ILE A 366 -24.19 0.31 5.78
C ILE A 366 -22.89 -0.49 5.67
N LYS A 367 -22.90 -1.77 6.03
CA LYS A 367 -21.81 -2.70 5.74
C LYS A 367 -22.23 -3.67 4.63
N ILE A 368 -21.47 -3.68 3.54
CA ILE A 368 -21.79 -4.50 2.35
C ILE A 368 -21.02 -5.82 2.30
N GLY A 369 -19.98 -5.97 3.10
CA GLY A 369 -19.14 -7.16 3.06
C GLY A 369 -18.13 -7.16 4.19
N LEU A 370 -17.16 -8.06 4.09
CA LEU A 370 -16.07 -8.22 5.06
C LEU A 370 -14.79 -7.55 4.59
N GLU A 371 -14.60 -7.44 3.27
CA GLU A 371 -13.50 -6.72 2.65
C GLU A 371 -13.98 -6.03 1.38
N ALA A 372 -13.74 -4.73 1.23
CA ALA A 372 -14.13 -3.95 0.04
C ALA A 372 -13.15 -2.82 -0.27
N ARG A 373 -13.13 -2.34 -1.51
CA ARG A 373 -12.21 -1.26 -1.93
C ARG A 373 -12.89 -0.19 -2.79
N SER A 374 -13.99 -0.52 -3.45
CA SER A 374 -14.62 0.37 -4.42
C SER A 374 -16.04 0.74 -4.03
N VAL A 375 -16.37 1.99 -4.30
CA VAL A 375 -17.72 2.57 -4.27
C VAL A 375 -17.79 3.58 -5.40
N GLU A 376 -18.96 3.76 -5.99
CA GLU A 376 -19.21 4.80 -6.99
C GLU A 376 -20.69 5.22 -6.99
N ASN A 377 -20.96 6.41 -7.54
CA ASN A 377 -22.30 6.97 -7.69
C ASN A 377 -22.72 7.04 -9.18
N SER A 378 -24.01 6.95 -9.47
CA SER A 378 -24.54 6.99 -10.83
C SER A 378 -24.21 8.30 -11.54
N ARG A 379 -23.43 8.23 -12.63
CA ARG A 379 -22.96 9.39 -13.42
C ARG A 379 -23.85 9.75 -14.61
N PHE A 380 -24.77 8.87 -15.00
CA PHE A 380 -25.62 9.12 -16.16
C PHE A 380 -26.64 10.22 -15.90
N LYS A 381 -26.83 11.09 -16.89
CA LYS A 381 -27.74 12.23 -16.78
C LYS A 381 -29.17 11.77 -16.47
N GLY A 382 -29.80 12.39 -15.48
CA GLY A 382 -31.13 12.03 -14.99
C GLY A 382 -31.13 10.97 -13.88
N TYR A 383 -29.95 10.48 -13.49
CA TYR A 383 -29.74 9.57 -12.35
C TYR A 383 -28.89 10.19 -11.25
N GLU A 384 -28.80 11.53 -11.20
CA GLU A 384 -28.02 12.22 -10.18
C GLU A 384 -28.49 11.81 -8.78
N ASP A 385 -27.54 11.32 -7.98
CA ASP A 385 -27.70 10.88 -6.59
C ASP A 385 -28.71 9.76 -6.35
N LYS A 386 -29.18 9.08 -7.42
CA LYS A 386 -30.21 8.04 -7.30
C LYS A 386 -29.64 6.70 -6.87
N ILE A 387 -28.50 6.30 -7.42
CA ILE A 387 -27.94 4.97 -7.21
C ILE A 387 -26.48 5.07 -6.79
N ALA A 388 -26.10 4.29 -5.79
CA ALA A 388 -24.72 4.01 -5.44
C ALA A 388 -24.42 2.52 -5.69
N ILE A 389 -23.16 2.19 -5.95
CA ILE A 389 -22.67 0.82 -6.07
C ILE A 389 -21.43 0.65 -5.21
N ALA A 390 -21.26 -0.52 -4.58
CA ALA A 390 -20.02 -0.89 -3.92
C ALA A 390 -19.55 -2.28 -4.31
N GLY A 391 -18.24 -2.46 -4.38
CA GLY A 391 -17.56 -3.70 -4.76
C GLY A 391 -16.77 -4.30 -3.62
N ALA A 392 -17.00 -5.58 -3.35
CA ALA A 392 -16.31 -6.32 -2.32
C ALA A 392 -15.26 -7.28 -2.89
N TYR A 393 -14.21 -7.49 -2.10
CA TYR A 393 -13.29 -8.61 -2.25
C TYR A 393 -13.88 -9.86 -1.60
N TRP A 394 -14.48 -9.70 -0.41
CA TRP A 394 -15.18 -10.78 0.26
C TRP A 394 -16.52 -10.32 0.89
N PRO A 395 -17.63 -11.02 0.60
CA PRO A 395 -17.76 -12.02 -0.46
C PRO A 395 -17.44 -11.44 -1.86
N PRO A 396 -17.12 -12.27 -2.86
CA PRO A 396 -16.96 -11.80 -4.23
C PRO A 396 -18.33 -11.38 -4.80
N HIS A 397 -18.68 -10.11 -4.62
CA HIS A 397 -19.91 -9.49 -5.10
C HIS A 397 -19.78 -7.98 -5.31
N TYR A 398 -20.80 -7.38 -5.93
CA TYR A 398 -21.10 -5.97 -5.83
C TYR A 398 -22.55 -5.75 -5.42
N VAL A 399 -22.85 -4.57 -4.87
CA VAL A 399 -24.16 -4.22 -4.30
C VAL A 399 -24.63 -2.89 -4.86
N LEU A 400 -25.83 -2.85 -5.43
CA LEU A 400 -26.54 -1.63 -5.82
C LEU A 400 -27.39 -1.15 -4.65
N MET A 401 -27.32 0.14 -4.35
CA MET A 401 -27.98 0.79 -3.22
C MET A 401 -28.65 2.09 -3.67
N ASP A 402 -29.64 2.55 -2.90
CA ASP A 402 -30.16 3.91 -3.04
C ASP A 402 -29.07 4.94 -2.72
N GLY A 403 -28.90 5.94 -3.57
CA GLY A 403 -27.83 6.92 -3.48
C GLY A 403 -28.01 7.96 -2.37
N GLN A 404 -29.21 8.06 -1.77
CA GLN A 404 -29.49 9.02 -0.70
C GLN A 404 -29.58 8.35 0.67
N THR A 405 -29.93 7.08 0.75
CA THR A 405 -30.18 6.37 2.01
C THR A 405 -29.24 5.19 2.21
N LEU A 406 -28.54 4.74 1.17
CA LEU A 406 -27.76 3.50 1.15
C LEU A 406 -28.61 2.22 1.34
N GLU A 407 -29.93 2.29 1.15
CA GLU A 407 -30.78 1.08 1.20
C GLU A 407 -30.28 0.05 0.18
N PRO A 408 -29.95 -1.20 0.58
CA PRO A 408 -29.45 -2.21 -0.33
C PRO A 408 -30.59 -2.79 -1.19
N HIS A 409 -30.45 -2.69 -2.52
CA HIS A 409 -31.47 -3.17 -3.47
C HIS A 409 -31.10 -4.50 -4.11
N LYS A 410 -29.88 -4.62 -4.64
CA LYS A 410 -29.47 -5.79 -5.43
C LYS A 410 -28.04 -6.20 -5.09
N ILE A 411 -27.84 -7.49 -4.82
CA ILE A 411 -26.53 -8.09 -4.61
C ILE A 411 -26.27 -9.02 -5.79
N VAL A 412 -25.10 -8.91 -6.41
CA VAL A 412 -24.72 -9.77 -7.53
C VAL A 412 -23.34 -10.38 -7.27
N SER A 413 -23.26 -11.71 -7.28
CA SER A 413 -21.99 -12.41 -7.13
C SER A 413 -21.11 -12.25 -8.37
N THR A 414 -19.81 -12.19 -8.14
CA THR A 414 -18.79 -12.16 -9.20
C THR A 414 -18.05 -13.48 -9.38
N ARG A 415 -18.40 -14.54 -8.63
CA ARG A 415 -17.90 -15.90 -8.87
C ARG A 415 -18.22 -16.33 -10.30
N GLY A 416 -17.26 -16.93 -10.99
CA GLY A 416 -17.39 -17.16 -12.43
C GLY A 416 -16.19 -17.86 -13.05
N MET A 417 -16.12 -17.80 -14.38
CA MET A 417 -15.07 -18.45 -15.17
C MET A 417 -13.99 -17.43 -15.53
N THR A 418 -12.73 -17.82 -15.51
CA THR A 418 -11.62 -16.98 -16.01
C THR A 418 -11.69 -16.84 -17.53
N VAL A 419 -11.34 -15.66 -18.05
CA VAL A 419 -11.39 -15.38 -19.50
C VAL A 419 -10.38 -16.21 -20.30
N ASP A 420 -9.26 -16.58 -19.71
CA ASP A 420 -8.14 -17.24 -20.37
C ASP A 420 -8.30 -18.77 -20.44
N THR A 421 -8.50 -19.41 -19.30
CA THR A 421 -8.56 -20.88 -19.19
C THR A 421 -9.98 -21.43 -19.14
N GLN A 422 -10.99 -20.57 -18.95
CA GLN A 422 -12.36 -20.99 -18.69
C GLN A 422 -12.43 -21.97 -17.52
N GLU A 423 -11.66 -21.69 -16.46
CA GLU A 423 -11.74 -22.41 -15.19
C GLU A 423 -12.56 -21.63 -14.17
N TYR A 424 -13.29 -22.36 -13.33
CA TYR A 424 -14.10 -21.73 -12.29
C TYR A 424 -13.20 -21.12 -11.21
N HIS A 425 -13.34 -19.82 -10.97
CA HIS A 425 -12.65 -19.09 -9.93
C HIS A 425 -13.61 -18.72 -8.78
N PRO A 426 -13.35 -19.18 -7.53
CA PRO A 426 -14.27 -19.02 -6.41
C PRO A 426 -14.17 -17.66 -5.68
N GLU A 427 -13.12 -16.88 -5.97
CA GLU A 427 -12.86 -15.58 -5.33
C GLU A 427 -12.56 -14.42 -6.32
N PRO A 428 -13.39 -14.15 -7.35
CA PRO A 428 -13.12 -13.04 -8.28
C PRO A 428 -13.52 -11.70 -7.66
N ARG A 429 -12.53 -10.94 -7.19
CA ARG A 429 -12.72 -9.70 -6.44
C ARG A 429 -13.17 -8.56 -7.33
N VAL A 430 -14.02 -7.70 -6.81
CA VAL A 430 -14.35 -6.45 -7.49
C VAL A 430 -13.25 -5.43 -7.24
N ALA A 431 -12.60 -4.97 -8.31
CA ALA A 431 -11.57 -3.94 -8.28
C ALA A 431 -12.21 -2.55 -8.48
N ALA A 432 -11.77 -1.76 -9.47
CA ALA A 432 -12.37 -0.46 -9.74
C ALA A 432 -13.83 -0.56 -10.23
N ILE A 433 -14.61 0.46 -9.86
CA ILE A 433 -15.94 0.71 -10.39
C ILE A 433 -15.98 2.17 -10.86
N VAL A 434 -16.51 2.41 -12.06
CA VAL A 434 -16.78 3.76 -12.58
C VAL A 434 -18.22 3.88 -13.06
N GLY A 435 -18.82 5.08 -13.00
CA GLY A 435 -20.14 5.34 -13.55
C GLY A 435 -20.06 5.79 -15.01
N SER A 436 -20.86 5.18 -15.89
CA SER A 436 -20.89 5.53 -17.31
C SER A 436 -21.57 6.89 -17.55
N HIS A 437 -21.02 7.64 -18.50
CA HIS A 437 -21.62 8.86 -19.04
C HIS A 437 -22.47 8.61 -20.29
N LYS A 438 -22.42 7.40 -20.87
CA LYS A 438 -23.06 7.06 -22.15
C LYS A 438 -24.37 6.30 -21.99
N HIS A 439 -24.49 5.50 -20.93
CA HIS A 439 -25.68 4.73 -20.57
C HIS A 439 -25.89 4.79 -19.05
N PRO A 440 -27.10 4.50 -18.53
CA PRO A 440 -27.36 4.35 -17.10
C PRO A 440 -26.72 3.07 -16.55
N GLU A 441 -25.38 3.01 -16.58
CA GLU A 441 -24.59 1.83 -16.26
C GLU A 441 -23.43 2.14 -15.31
N PHE A 442 -23.06 1.14 -14.51
CA PHE A 442 -21.74 1.08 -13.86
C PHE A 442 -20.83 0.13 -14.64
N ILE A 443 -19.54 0.46 -14.72
CA ILE A 443 -18.51 -0.41 -15.27
C ILE A 443 -17.73 -0.99 -14.09
N VAL A 444 -17.74 -2.31 -13.94
CA VAL A 444 -17.19 -3.04 -12.80
C VAL A 444 -16.08 -3.97 -13.25
N ASN A 445 -14.86 -3.75 -12.77
CA ASN A 445 -13.74 -4.66 -12.99
C ASN A 445 -13.83 -5.87 -12.04
N VAL A 446 -13.76 -7.08 -12.60
CA VAL A 446 -13.67 -8.33 -11.84
C VAL A 446 -12.29 -8.93 -12.03
N LYS A 447 -11.46 -8.82 -10.99
CA LYS A 447 -10.01 -8.93 -11.03
C LYS A 447 -9.52 -10.28 -11.55
N GLU A 448 -9.68 -11.35 -10.79
CA GLU A 448 -9.06 -12.64 -11.09
C GLU A 448 -9.65 -13.30 -12.35
N THR A 449 -10.94 -13.10 -12.63
CA THR A 449 -11.55 -13.65 -13.85
C THR A 449 -11.21 -12.84 -15.10
N GLY A 450 -10.79 -11.58 -14.97
CA GLY A 450 -10.47 -10.72 -16.11
C GLY A 450 -11.69 -10.23 -16.89
N GLN A 451 -12.82 -10.10 -16.22
CA GLN A 451 -14.09 -9.67 -16.82
C GLN A 451 -14.42 -8.23 -16.42
N ILE A 452 -14.92 -7.45 -17.38
CA ILE A 452 -15.52 -6.14 -17.15
C ILE A 452 -17.03 -6.28 -17.27
N LYS A 453 -17.80 -5.82 -16.28
CA LYS A 453 -19.26 -5.90 -16.29
C LYS A 453 -19.86 -4.51 -16.44
N LEU A 454 -20.68 -4.32 -17.48
CA LEU A 454 -21.53 -3.14 -17.64
C LEU A 454 -22.90 -3.45 -17.03
N VAL A 455 -23.17 -2.85 -15.87
CA VAL A 455 -24.34 -3.14 -15.03
C VAL A 455 -25.37 -2.04 -15.24
N ASP A 456 -26.43 -2.33 -15.99
CA ASP A 456 -27.51 -1.38 -16.30
C ASP A 456 -28.47 -1.25 -15.10
N TYR A 457 -28.51 -0.06 -14.52
CA TYR A 457 -29.34 0.26 -13.35
C TYR A 457 -30.66 0.95 -13.72
N SER A 458 -31.06 1.00 -15.00
CA SER A 458 -32.35 1.55 -15.41
C SER A 458 -33.54 0.71 -14.95
N ASP A 459 -33.35 -0.61 -14.79
CA ASP A 459 -34.30 -1.55 -14.20
C ASP A 459 -33.55 -2.58 -13.33
N MET A 460 -33.52 -2.34 -12.01
CA MET A 460 -32.82 -3.22 -11.04
C MET A 460 -33.58 -4.52 -10.76
N ASP A 461 -34.88 -4.59 -11.08
CA ASP A 461 -35.67 -5.81 -10.94
C ASP A 461 -35.30 -6.79 -12.05
N ASN A 462 -35.22 -6.30 -13.30
CA ASN A 462 -34.81 -7.04 -14.49
C ASN A 462 -33.39 -6.67 -14.93
N LEU A 463 -32.44 -6.73 -13.99
CA LEU A 463 -31.07 -6.27 -14.16
C LEU A 463 -30.40 -6.85 -15.42
N GLN A 464 -30.00 -5.98 -16.34
CA GLN A 464 -29.21 -6.35 -17.51
C GLN A 464 -27.73 -6.13 -17.21
N VAL A 465 -26.91 -7.12 -17.58
CA VAL A 465 -25.46 -7.05 -17.40
C VAL A 465 -24.79 -7.52 -18.68
N THR A 466 -24.02 -6.63 -19.32
CA THR A 466 -23.11 -7.01 -20.40
C THR A 466 -21.78 -7.43 -19.77
N THR A 467 -21.28 -8.62 -20.10
CA THR A 467 -19.96 -9.08 -19.66
C THR A 467 -18.99 -9.03 -20.82
N ILE A 468 -17.91 -8.28 -20.66
CA ILE A 468 -16.83 -8.10 -21.62
C ILE A 468 -15.62 -8.87 -21.09
N ASP A 469 -15.13 -9.81 -21.87
CA ASP A 469 -13.90 -10.53 -21.56
C ASP A 469 -12.69 -9.65 -21.94
N ALA A 470 -11.78 -9.42 -21.00
CA ALA A 470 -10.61 -8.55 -21.19
C ALA A 470 -9.31 -9.33 -20.92
N ALA A 471 -8.69 -9.15 -19.75
CA ALA A 471 -7.48 -9.86 -19.34
C ALA A 471 -7.51 -10.11 -17.82
N PRO A 472 -6.99 -11.25 -17.31
CA PRO A 472 -6.91 -11.49 -15.87
C PRO A 472 -6.16 -10.40 -15.12
N PHE A 473 -6.50 -10.23 -13.84
CA PHE A 473 -5.92 -9.25 -12.92
C PHE A 473 -6.26 -7.78 -13.21
N LEU A 474 -7.47 -7.52 -13.69
CA LEU A 474 -8.03 -6.16 -13.78
C LEU A 474 -7.96 -5.46 -12.42
N HIS A 475 -7.58 -4.19 -12.42
CA HIS A 475 -7.37 -3.41 -11.22
C HIS A 475 -8.08 -2.06 -11.35
N ASP A 476 -7.31 -1.00 -11.59
CA ASP A 476 -7.71 0.40 -11.63
C ASP A 476 -7.67 0.96 -13.06
N GLY A 477 -8.24 2.15 -13.24
CA GLY A 477 -8.47 2.74 -14.55
C GLY A 477 -9.29 4.02 -14.48
N GLY A 478 -9.38 4.70 -15.61
CA GLY A 478 -10.16 5.92 -15.76
C GLY A 478 -10.63 6.12 -17.19
N TRP A 479 -11.48 7.11 -17.36
CA TRP A 479 -11.97 7.59 -18.63
C TRP A 479 -10.89 8.34 -19.41
N ASP A 480 -10.96 8.22 -20.73
CA ASP A 480 -10.34 9.20 -21.61
C ASP A 480 -11.01 10.59 -21.44
N SER A 481 -10.37 11.63 -21.99
CA SER A 481 -10.86 13.01 -21.90
C SER A 481 -12.29 13.24 -22.44
N SER A 482 -12.81 12.38 -23.32
CA SER A 482 -14.18 12.46 -23.85
C SER A 482 -15.25 11.78 -22.99
N GLY A 483 -14.82 11.05 -21.94
CA GLY A 483 -15.71 10.25 -21.10
C GLY A 483 -16.39 9.10 -21.86
N ARG A 484 -15.76 8.58 -22.93
CA ARG A 484 -16.31 7.49 -23.77
C ARG A 484 -15.56 6.19 -23.56
N TYR A 485 -14.24 6.24 -23.57
CA TYR A 485 -13.38 5.07 -23.47
C TYR A 485 -12.93 4.91 -22.03
N PHE A 486 -13.18 3.76 -21.44
CA PHE A 486 -12.65 3.41 -20.12
C PHE A 486 -11.36 2.60 -20.31
N LEU A 487 -10.24 3.16 -19.87
CA LEU A 487 -8.92 2.54 -19.92
C LEU A 487 -8.58 1.97 -18.53
N THR A 488 -8.33 0.67 -18.45
CA THR A 488 -8.06 0.00 -17.18
C THR A 488 -6.91 -1.00 -17.24
N ALA A 489 -6.08 -0.99 -16.21
CA ALA A 489 -4.94 -1.87 -16.06
C ALA A 489 -5.35 -3.28 -15.65
N ALA A 490 -4.91 -4.27 -16.44
CA ALA A 490 -4.73 -5.65 -16.02
C ALA A 490 -3.27 -5.78 -15.54
N ASN A 491 -3.02 -5.38 -14.30
CA ASN A 491 -1.68 -5.00 -13.86
C ASN A 491 -0.67 -6.16 -13.85
N GLU A 492 -1.03 -7.31 -13.29
CA GLU A 492 -0.20 -8.53 -13.33
C GLU A 492 -0.26 -9.26 -14.70
N ASN A 493 -0.85 -8.63 -15.71
CA ASN A 493 -0.85 -9.12 -17.10
C ASN A 493 -0.18 -8.12 -18.06
N ASP A 494 0.35 -7.00 -17.56
CA ASP A 494 1.07 -5.99 -18.34
C ASP A 494 0.24 -5.41 -19.52
N LYS A 495 -1.06 -5.22 -19.31
CA LYS A 495 -2.01 -4.73 -20.32
C LYS A 495 -2.88 -3.59 -19.82
N ILE A 496 -3.29 -2.73 -20.74
CA ILE A 496 -4.39 -1.78 -20.58
C ILE A 496 -5.56 -2.23 -21.47
N ALA A 497 -6.69 -2.57 -20.87
CA ALA A 497 -7.93 -2.82 -21.59
C ALA A 497 -8.66 -1.50 -21.84
N VAL A 498 -9.12 -1.30 -23.07
CA VAL A 498 -9.91 -0.15 -23.50
C VAL A 498 -11.32 -0.61 -23.81
N VAL A 499 -12.30 -0.09 -23.08
CA VAL A 499 -13.73 -0.38 -23.30
C VAL A 499 -14.40 0.84 -23.91
N ASP A 500 -15.07 0.68 -25.06
CA ASP A 500 -15.96 1.70 -25.59
C ASP A 500 -17.29 1.64 -24.84
N ALA A 501 -17.53 2.58 -23.94
CA ALA A 501 -18.77 2.61 -23.16
C ALA A 501 -19.99 3.05 -23.98
N LEU A 502 -19.82 3.60 -25.18
CA LEU A 502 -20.95 3.91 -26.06
C LEU A 502 -21.44 2.64 -26.76
N GLU A 503 -20.51 1.91 -27.40
CA GLU A 503 -20.81 0.69 -28.16
C GLU A 503 -20.91 -0.57 -27.27
N ARG A 504 -20.48 -0.47 -26.01
CA ARG A 504 -20.52 -1.52 -24.98
C ARG A 504 -19.67 -2.74 -25.33
N GLU A 505 -18.48 -2.51 -25.88
CA GLU A 505 -17.54 -3.56 -26.29
C GLU A 505 -16.08 -3.26 -25.92
N LEU A 506 -15.23 -4.29 -25.99
CA LEU A 506 -13.79 -4.15 -25.86
C LEU A 506 -13.23 -3.58 -27.17
N GLU A 507 -12.64 -2.41 -27.10
CA GLU A 507 -12.02 -1.73 -28.25
C GLU A 507 -10.58 -2.22 -28.47
N ALA A 508 -9.80 -2.35 -27.39
CA ALA A 508 -8.39 -2.74 -27.48
C ALA A 508 -7.85 -3.38 -26.20
N LEU A 509 -6.79 -4.18 -26.37
CA LEU A 509 -5.88 -4.61 -25.31
C LEU A 509 -4.48 -4.11 -25.68
N VAL A 510 -4.01 -3.08 -24.99
CA VAL A 510 -2.73 -2.42 -25.26
C VAL A 510 -1.66 -3.02 -24.34
N ASP A 511 -0.61 -3.59 -24.93
CA ASP A 511 0.56 -4.05 -24.17
C ASP A 511 1.33 -2.85 -23.61
N VAL A 512 1.72 -2.93 -22.33
CA VAL A 512 2.52 -1.92 -21.63
C VAL A 512 3.62 -2.58 -20.83
N GLU A 513 4.58 -1.80 -20.33
CA GLU A 513 5.70 -2.38 -19.59
C GLU A 513 5.35 -2.60 -18.11
N ARG A 514 5.38 -3.87 -17.69
CA ARG A 514 5.41 -4.41 -16.32
C ARG A 514 4.63 -3.64 -15.24
N ILE A 515 3.48 -4.17 -14.84
CA ILE A 515 2.65 -3.72 -13.69
C ILE A 515 2.28 -2.23 -13.80
N PRO A 516 1.48 -1.84 -14.81
CA PRO A 516 0.91 -0.50 -14.87
C PRO A 516 0.03 -0.23 -13.65
N HIS A 517 0.11 0.98 -13.11
CA HIS A 517 -0.71 1.40 -11.97
C HIS A 517 -1.15 2.87 -12.14
N PRO A 518 -2.24 3.12 -12.88
CA PRO A 518 -2.65 4.48 -13.23
C PRO A 518 -3.34 5.24 -12.10
N GLY A 519 -3.93 4.56 -11.12
CA GLY A 519 -5.09 5.12 -10.41
C GLY A 519 -6.23 5.35 -11.40
N ARG A 520 -6.51 6.62 -11.74
CA ARG A 520 -7.42 6.99 -12.84
C ARG A 520 -6.66 7.36 -14.13
N GLY A 521 -5.34 7.45 -14.06
CA GLY A 521 -4.48 7.99 -15.10
C GLY A 521 -4.54 9.51 -15.20
N ALA A 522 -3.94 10.04 -16.26
CA ALA A 522 -3.88 11.48 -16.53
C ALA A 522 -4.16 11.75 -18.01
N ASN A 523 -5.13 12.63 -18.31
CA ASN A 523 -5.49 12.99 -19.67
C ASN A 523 -4.89 14.33 -20.08
N PHE A 524 -4.23 14.40 -21.25
CA PHE A 524 -3.76 15.65 -21.84
C PHE A 524 -3.58 15.52 -23.35
N VAL A 525 -3.24 16.63 -24.00
CA VAL A 525 -2.90 16.65 -25.42
C VAL A 525 -1.37 16.61 -25.55
N ASP A 526 -0.83 15.49 -26.03
CA ASP A 526 0.58 15.41 -26.43
C ASP A 526 0.77 16.24 -27.73
N PRO A 527 1.76 17.15 -27.79
CA PRO A 527 1.95 18.04 -28.94
C PRO A 527 2.17 17.34 -30.28
N GLU A 528 2.65 16.08 -30.26
CA GLU A 528 2.98 15.30 -31.45
C GLU A 528 1.88 14.27 -31.76
N HIS A 529 1.29 13.66 -30.74
CA HIS A 529 0.41 12.50 -30.91
C HIS A 529 -1.08 12.79 -30.71
N GLY A 530 -1.44 13.99 -30.24
CA GLY A 530 -2.82 14.37 -29.96
C GLY A 530 -3.30 13.97 -28.56
N PRO A 531 -4.61 13.80 -28.34
CA PRO A 531 -5.15 13.37 -27.03
C PRO A 531 -4.58 12.01 -26.59
N VAL A 532 -4.05 11.98 -25.38
CA VAL A 532 -3.48 10.80 -24.74
C VAL A 532 -4.02 10.63 -23.33
N TRP A 533 -4.03 9.38 -22.88
CA TRP A 533 -4.19 8.98 -21.49
C TRP A 533 -2.89 8.33 -21.01
N ALA A 534 -2.39 8.72 -19.84
CA ALA A 534 -1.11 8.27 -19.32
C ALA A 534 -1.25 7.43 -18.05
N THR A 535 -0.39 6.42 -17.92
CA THR A 535 -0.20 5.60 -16.71
C THR A 535 1.27 5.56 -16.32
N SER A 536 1.56 5.62 -15.02
CA SER A 536 2.86 5.19 -14.48
C SER A 536 2.84 3.70 -14.16
N ALA A 537 3.96 3.16 -13.66
CA ALA A 537 4.11 1.76 -13.33
C ALA A 537 4.66 1.54 -11.92
N LEU A 538 4.25 0.41 -11.32
CA LEU A 538 4.82 -0.08 -10.07
C LEU A 538 6.17 -0.78 -10.31
N GLY A 539 6.27 -1.53 -11.40
CA GLY A 539 7.39 -2.45 -11.65
C GLY A 539 8.65 -1.81 -12.26
N ASN A 540 8.56 -0.59 -12.79
CA ASN A 540 9.63 0.10 -13.51
C ASN A 540 9.38 1.62 -13.52
N ALA A 541 10.28 2.39 -14.13
CA ALA A 541 10.20 3.85 -14.18
C ALA A 541 9.29 4.40 -15.29
N ASN A 542 8.68 3.53 -16.11
CA ASN A 542 8.01 3.95 -17.31
C ASN A 542 6.71 4.70 -17.01
N ILE A 543 6.47 5.70 -17.85
CA ILE A 543 5.20 6.40 -17.97
C ILE A 543 4.73 6.21 -19.41
N THR A 544 3.66 5.43 -19.57
CA THR A 544 3.15 5.05 -20.89
C THR A 544 1.99 5.95 -21.28
N LEU A 545 2.11 6.63 -22.43
CA LEU A 545 1.06 7.46 -23.03
C LEU A 545 0.37 6.66 -24.13
N ILE A 546 -0.95 6.50 -24.02
CA ILE A 546 -1.79 5.78 -24.98
C ILE A 546 -2.67 6.81 -25.70
N GLY A 547 -2.69 6.78 -27.04
CA GLY A 547 -3.57 7.66 -27.83
C GLY A 547 -5.04 7.30 -27.63
N THR A 548 -5.92 8.29 -27.51
CA THR A 548 -7.35 8.07 -27.18
C THR A 548 -8.33 8.70 -28.17
N ASP A 549 -7.85 9.21 -29.30
CA ASP A 549 -8.66 9.90 -30.31
C ASP A 549 -8.71 9.16 -31.65
N PRO A 550 -9.63 8.19 -31.82
CA PRO A 550 -9.78 7.44 -33.07
C PRO A 550 -10.32 8.26 -34.25
N GLU A 551 -10.92 9.43 -34.02
CA GLU A 551 -11.44 10.27 -35.10
C GLU A 551 -10.38 11.24 -35.65
N GLY A 552 -9.70 11.96 -34.76
CA GLY A 552 -8.69 12.96 -35.14
C GLY A 552 -7.27 12.39 -35.31
N HIS A 553 -6.93 11.32 -34.58
CA HIS A 553 -5.60 10.72 -34.55
C HIS A 553 -5.64 9.17 -34.68
N PRO A 554 -6.29 8.63 -35.75
CA PRO A 554 -6.53 7.19 -35.89
C PRO A 554 -5.25 6.34 -35.92
N ASP A 555 -4.12 6.90 -36.36
CA ASP A 555 -2.85 6.17 -36.39
C ASP A 555 -2.31 5.86 -34.98
N ASN A 556 -2.63 6.70 -33.98
CA ASN A 556 -2.19 6.59 -32.59
C ASN A 556 -3.27 6.00 -31.66
N ALA A 557 -4.54 6.00 -32.07
CA ALA A 557 -5.64 5.57 -31.24
C ALA A 557 -5.44 4.13 -30.73
N PHE A 558 -5.54 4.00 -29.40
CA PHE A 558 -5.39 2.76 -28.63
C PHE A 558 -4.08 2.03 -28.89
N LYS A 559 -3.01 2.81 -29.08
CA LYS A 559 -1.63 2.33 -29.16
C LYS A 559 -0.77 3.16 -28.21
N VAL A 560 0.34 2.56 -27.78
CA VAL A 560 1.40 3.30 -27.08
C VAL A 560 1.98 4.34 -28.03
N ALA A 561 1.69 5.61 -27.76
CA ALA A 561 2.14 6.74 -28.54
C ALA A 561 3.55 7.19 -28.12
N ARG A 562 3.82 7.17 -26.81
CA ARG A 562 5.11 7.57 -26.24
C ARG A 562 5.33 6.84 -24.90
N ILE A 563 6.59 6.57 -24.58
CA ILE A 563 7.02 6.13 -23.25
C ILE A 563 8.01 7.17 -22.73
N LEU A 564 7.78 7.66 -21.50
CA LEU A 564 8.69 8.53 -20.76
C LEU A 564 9.34 7.74 -19.62
N GLU A 565 10.50 8.20 -19.16
CA GLU A 565 11.18 7.67 -17.98
C GLU A 565 10.97 8.61 -16.79
N GLY A 566 10.36 8.11 -15.73
CA GLY A 566 10.19 8.79 -14.44
C GLY A 566 11.40 8.57 -13.51
N GLN A 567 11.22 8.88 -12.21
CA GLN A 567 12.30 8.77 -11.22
C GLN A 567 12.70 7.33 -10.90
N GLY A 568 11.81 6.37 -11.13
CA GLY A 568 11.99 4.98 -10.73
C GLY A 568 10.65 4.25 -10.59
N GLY A 569 10.71 2.96 -10.28
CA GLY A 569 9.53 2.16 -9.94
C GLY A 569 8.88 2.54 -8.62
N GLY A 570 7.75 1.92 -8.32
CA GLY A 570 6.96 2.17 -7.12
C GLY A 570 6.05 3.40 -7.22
N SER A 571 5.72 3.86 -8.43
CA SER A 571 4.69 4.87 -8.64
C SER A 571 3.31 4.29 -8.40
N LEU A 572 2.44 5.07 -7.76
CA LEU A 572 1.03 4.71 -7.56
C LEU A 572 0.09 5.63 -8.32
N PHE A 573 0.46 6.89 -8.51
CA PHE A 573 -0.40 7.88 -9.12
C PHE A 573 0.36 8.81 -10.07
N ILE A 574 -0.29 9.03 -11.21
CA ILE A 574 0.03 10.08 -12.17
C ILE A 574 -1.15 11.06 -12.22
N LYS A 575 -0.88 12.35 -12.43
CA LYS A 575 -1.94 13.36 -12.42
C LYS A 575 -1.62 14.54 -13.33
N THR A 576 -2.66 15.10 -13.96
CA THR A 576 -2.63 16.44 -14.53
C THR A 576 -3.98 17.14 -14.30
N HIS A 577 -4.19 18.29 -14.96
CA HIS A 577 -5.45 19.00 -14.98
C HIS A 577 -5.57 19.77 -16.30
N PRO A 578 -6.76 19.93 -16.91
CA PRO A 578 -6.94 20.63 -18.20
C PRO A 578 -6.47 22.10 -18.26
N LYS A 579 -6.15 22.70 -17.10
CA LYS A 579 -5.63 24.07 -16.97
C LYS A 579 -4.15 24.13 -16.61
N SER A 580 -3.53 22.97 -16.41
CA SER A 580 -2.11 22.82 -16.09
C SER A 580 -1.33 22.43 -17.34
N SER A 581 -0.05 22.76 -17.34
CA SER A 581 0.95 22.21 -18.26
C SER A 581 1.85 21.18 -17.58
N ASN A 582 1.53 20.76 -16.37
CA ASN A 582 2.35 19.83 -15.58
C ASN A 582 1.78 18.42 -15.62
N LEU A 583 2.66 17.43 -15.73
CA LEU A 583 2.35 16.03 -15.47
C LEU A 583 3.12 15.58 -14.22
N TRP A 584 2.40 15.25 -13.15
CA TRP A 584 2.94 14.90 -11.85
C TRP A 584 2.98 13.39 -11.67
N VAL A 585 4.11 12.85 -11.23
CA VAL A 585 4.31 11.41 -11.02
C VAL A 585 4.95 11.18 -9.67
N ASP A 586 4.22 10.49 -8.79
CA ASP A 586 4.73 10.08 -7.48
C ASP A 586 5.52 8.76 -7.55
N THR A 587 6.28 8.46 -6.50
CA THR A 587 7.05 7.21 -6.36
C THR A 587 7.02 6.67 -4.93
N PRO A 588 5.86 6.61 -4.25
CA PRO A 588 5.76 6.34 -2.82
C PRO A 588 6.31 4.98 -2.42
N LEU A 589 6.27 3.96 -3.28
CA LEU A 589 6.74 2.61 -2.97
C LEU A 589 8.18 2.35 -3.41
N ASN A 590 8.89 3.37 -3.91
CA ASN A 590 10.30 3.24 -4.21
C ASN A 590 11.09 2.94 -2.92
N PRO A 591 12.07 2.02 -2.95
CA PRO A 591 12.90 1.73 -1.78
C PRO A 591 13.91 2.84 -1.47
N ASP A 592 14.24 3.69 -2.44
CA ASP A 592 15.10 4.85 -2.22
C ASP A 592 14.29 5.98 -1.54
N GLU A 593 14.84 6.49 -0.45
CA GLU A 593 14.18 7.53 0.35
C GLU A 593 14.11 8.87 -0.38
N GLU A 594 15.13 9.28 -1.12
CA GLU A 594 15.11 10.55 -1.86
C GLU A 594 14.03 10.51 -2.95
N VAL A 595 13.86 9.35 -3.59
CA VAL A 595 12.86 9.13 -4.64
C VAL A 595 11.45 9.04 -4.06
N SER A 596 11.24 8.27 -2.98
CA SER A 596 9.90 8.15 -2.36
C SER A 596 9.44 9.40 -1.60
N GLN A 597 10.38 10.31 -1.26
CA GLN A 597 10.12 11.59 -0.60
C GLN A 597 9.96 12.78 -1.56
N SER A 598 10.00 12.54 -2.87
CA SER A 598 9.91 13.55 -3.91
C SER A 598 8.88 13.21 -4.99
N VAL A 599 8.66 14.13 -5.93
CA VAL A 599 7.74 13.97 -7.06
C VAL A 599 8.40 14.48 -8.34
N ALA A 600 8.28 13.71 -9.43
CA ALA A 600 8.67 14.15 -10.76
C ALA A 600 7.57 14.99 -11.41
N VAL A 601 7.98 16.05 -12.12
CA VAL A 601 7.08 16.97 -12.81
C VAL A 601 7.60 17.23 -14.22
N PHE A 602 6.86 16.77 -15.22
CA PHE A 602 7.15 17.06 -16.63
C PHE A 602 6.40 18.31 -17.08
N ASP A 603 6.97 19.04 -18.04
CA ASP A 603 6.21 20.03 -18.83
C ASP A 603 5.59 19.31 -20.03
N ILE A 604 4.26 19.24 -20.07
CA ILE A 604 3.49 18.60 -21.15
C ILE A 604 3.80 19.20 -22.51
N ASN A 605 4.17 20.49 -22.57
CA ASN A 605 4.52 21.14 -23.83
C ASN A 605 5.94 20.82 -24.31
N ASN A 606 6.76 20.14 -23.50
CA ASN A 606 8.15 19.83 -23.80
C ASN A 606 8.62 18.57 -23.03
N LEU A 607 7.96 17.44 -23.27
CA LEU A 607 8.24 16.18 -22.58
C LEU A 607 9.68 15.68 -22.77
N ASP A 608 10.31 16.02 -23.90
CA ASP A 608 11.70 15.65 -24.23
C ASP A 608 12.73 16.36 -23.34
N ALA A 609 12.35 17.44 -22.64
CA ALA A 609 13.22 18.09 -21.66
C ALA A 609 13.42 17.26 -20.37
N GLY A 610 12.64 16.19 -20.20
CA GLY A 610 12.62 15.39 -18.98
C GLY A 610 11.79 16.03 -17.86
N TYR A 611 12.02 15.57 -16.63
CA TYR A 611 11.29 16.03 -15.46
C TYR A 611 12.13 16.89 -14.51
N GLU A 612 11.45 17.73 -13.75
CA GLU A 612 11.97 18.37 -12.55
C GLU A 612 11.60 17.53 -11.31
N VAL A 613 12.48 17.48 -10.30
CA VAL A 613 12.21 16.80 -9.03
C VAL A 613 11.87 17.82 -7.96
N LEU A 614 10.67 17.71 -7.38
CA LEU A 614 10.25 18.58 -6.28
C LEU A 614 10.39 17.89 -4.92
N PRO A 615 11.04 18.52 -3.92
CA PRO A 615 11.32 17.91 -2.63
C PRO A 615 10.13 18.05 -1.67
N ILE A 616 9.01 17.41 -1.98
CA ILE A 616 7.74 17.56 -1.26
C ILE A 616 7.87 17.22 0.24
N ALA A 617 8.56 16.14 0.61
CA ALA A 617 8.76 15.78 2.02
C ALA A 617 9.56 16.85 2.78
N LYS A 618 10.57 17.43 2.13
CA LYS A 618 11.39 18.50 2.71
C LYS A 618 10.56 19.76 2.97
N TRP A 619 9.61 20.07 2.09
CA TRP A 619 8.69 21.20 2.27
C TRP A 619 7.72 21.00 3.43
N ALA A 620 7.38 19.75 3.77
CA ALA A 620 6.53 19.45 4.92
C ALA A 620 7.20 19.71 6.28
N ASP A 621 8.54 19.63 6.32
CA ASP A 621 9.36 19.91 7.52
C ASP A 621 8.93 19.07 8.75
N LEU A 622 8.98 17.75 8.61
CA LEU A 622 8.50 16.77 9.60
C LEU A 622 9.63 16.03 10.36
N GLY A 623 10.89 16.47 10.21
CA GLY A 623 12.04 15.78 10.78
C GLY A 623 12.38 14.47 10.08
N SER A 624 13.17 13.61 10.74
CA SER A 624 13.58 12.30 10.22
C SER A 624 12.46 11.25 10.28
N GLY A 625 12.70 10.05 9.74
CA GLY A 625 11.73 8.96 9.67
C GLY A 625 11.14 8.78 8.28
N PRO A 626 10.61 7.60 7.95
CA PRO A 626 10.12 7.29 6.61
C PRO A 626 8.94 8.18 6.23
N LYS A 627 9.01 8.78 5.05
CA LYS A 627 7.95 9.61 4.45
C LYS A 627 7.73 9.16 3.02
N ARG A 628 6.48 8.91 2.65
CA ARG A 628 6.12 8.52 1.28
C ARG A 628 5.19 9.57 0.71
N ILE A 629 5.56 10.16 -0.41
CA ILE A 629 4.73 11.17 -1.08
C ILE A 629 3.76 10.46 -2.00
N VAL A 630 2.46 10.66 -1.75
CA VAL A 630 1.44 9.89 -2.46
C VAL A 630 0.30 10.78 -2.96
N GLN A 631 -0.11 10.45 -4.18
CA GLN A 631 -1.30 10.89 -4.89
C GLN A 631 -1.37 12.42 -5.06
N PRO A 632 -0.90 12.99 -6.18
CA PRO A 632 -1.22 14.37 -6.52
C PRO A 632 -2.74 14.50 -6.73
N GLU A 633 -3.38 15.50 -6.14
CA GLU A 633 -4.79 15.83 -6.38
C GLU A 633 -4.96 17.35 -6.52
N TYR A 634 -5.60 17.78 -7.61
CA TYR A 634 -5.86 19.20 -7.86
C TYR A 634 -7.06 19.73 -7.07
N ASN A 635 -7.04 21.03 -6.78
CA ASN A 635 -8.25 21.78 -6.43
C ASN A 635 -9.16 21.98 -7.64
N LYS A 636 -10.38 22.52 -7.41
CA LYS A 636 -11.36 22.82 -8.46
C LYS A 636 -10.84 23.79 -9.52
N ALA A 637 -10.02 24.75 -9.09
CA ALA A 637 -9.48 25.78 -9.99
C ALA A 637 -8.40 25.23 -10.93
N GLY A 638 -7.74 24.14 -10.56
CA GLY A 638 -6.62 23.55 -11.30
C GLY A 638 -5.32 24.32 -11.15
N ASP A 639 -5.18 25.16 -10.12
CA ASP A 639 -4.02 26.03 -9.87
C ASP A 639 -3.23 25.64 -8.61
N GLU A 640 -3.74 24.66 -7.85
CA GLU A 640 -3.04 24.04 -6.72
C GLU A 640 -3.10 22.53 -6.82
N VAL A 641 -1.97 21.87 -6.54
CA VAL A 641 -1.87 20.41 -6.42
C VAL A 641 -1.47 20.02 -5.00
N TRP A 642 -2.18 19.05 -4.45
CA TRP A 642 -2.08 18.61 -3.05
C TRP A 642 -1.45 17.23 -3.00
N PHE A 643 -0.50 17.06 -2.09
CA PHE A 643 0.22 15.81 -1.85
C PHE A 643 0.07 15.37 -0.41
N SER A 644 -0.16 14.08 -0.18
CA SER A 644 -0.06 13.53 1.17
C SER A 644 1.39 13.16 1.43
N VAL A 645 1.91 13.59 2.58
CA VAL A 645 3.18 13.12 3.14
C VAL A 645 2.84 12.05 4.16
N TRP A 646 2.83 10.81 3.70
CA TRP A 646 2.43 9.65 4.47
C TRP A 646 3.62 9.13 5.28
N SER A 647 3.59 9.37 6.59
CA SER A 647 4.55 8.84 7.56
C SER A 647 3.97 7.65 8.33
N GLY A 648 4.76 7.02 9.20
CA GLY A 648 4.25 6.02 10.14
C GLY A 648 3.17 6.58 11.07
N MET A 649 2.32 5.72 11.62
CA MET A 649 1.20 6.13 12.49
C MET A 649 1.64 6.94 13.72
N GLU A 650 2.81 6.62 14.30
CA GLU A 650 3.38 7.32 15.45
C GLU A 650 4.14 8.61 15.07
N GLU A 651 4.35 8.85 13.78
CA GLU A 651 5.12 9.96 13.24
C GLU A 651 4.23 11.07 12.70
N GLN A 652 4.71 12.31 12.77
CA GLN A 652 4.01 13.43 12.16
C GLN A 652 3.88 13.23 10.65
N SER A 653 2.69 13.49 10.13
CA SER A 653 2.36 13.52 8.71
C SER A 653 1.89 14.93 8.31
N ALA A 654 1.76 15.17 7.01
CA ALA A 654 1.26 16.45 6.50
C ALA A 654 0.56 16.31 5.15
N ILE A 655 -0.10 17.37 4.73
CA ILE A 655 -0.55 17.58 3.35
C ILE A 655 0.17 18.82 2.83
N VAL A 656 0.94 18.66 1.75
CA VAL A 656 1.70 19.74 1.11
C VAL A 656 0.93 20.22 -0.12
N ILE A 657 0.79 21.54 -0.23
CA ILE A 657 0.07 22.19 -1.32
C ILE A 657 1.06 23.01 -2.12
N VAL A 658 1.10 22.76 -3.42
CA VAL A 658 2.03 23.38 -4.37
C VAL A 658 1.22 24.24 -5.33
N ASP A 659 1.73 25.45 -5.60
CA ASP A 659 1.22 26.31 -6.67
C ASP A 659 1.62 25.69 -8.02
N ASP A 660 0.63 25.29 -8.82
CA ASP A 660 0.85 24.53 -10.04
C ASP A 660 1.73 25.29 -11.04
N LYS A 661 1.45 26.57 -11.23
CA LYS A 661 2.12 27.41 -12.23
C LYS A 661 3.59 27.65 -11.90
N THR A 662 3.89 27.87 -10.62
CA THR A 662 5.25 28.21 -10.19
C THR A 662 6.04 27.01 -9.69
N ARG A 663 5.38 25.86 -9.48
CA ARG A 663 5.94 24.64 -8.85
C ARG A 663 6.58 24.90 -7.49
N LYS A 664 6.05 25.88 -6.75
CA LYS A 664 6.56 26.28 -5.43
C LYS A 664 5.59 25.88 -4.33
N LEU A 665 6.16 25.60 -3.15
CA LEU A 665 5.39 25.43 -1.93
C LEU A 665 4.44 26.63 -1.71
N LYS A 666 3.15 26.33 -1.57
CA LYS A 666 2.10 27.31 -1.27
C LYS A 666 1.64 27.21 0.18
N HIS A 667 1.40 26.00 0.68
CA HIS A 667 0.93 25.77 2.04
C HIS A 667 1.26 24.37 2.53
N VAL A 668 1.25 24.17 3.86
CA VAL A 668 1.36 22.85 4.50
C VAL A 668 0.29 22.74 5.57
N ILE A 669 -0.59 21.76 5.43
CA ILE A 669 -1.55 21.39 6.46
C ILE A 669 -0.90 20.32 7.34
N LYS A 670 -0.75 20.62 8.62
CA LYS A 670 -0.19 19.72 9.63
C LYS A 670 -0.90 19.89 10.96
N GLY A 671 -0.82 18.87 11.81
CA GLY A 671 -1.42 18.87 13.13
C GLY A 671 -1.57 17.44 13.65
N GLU A 672 -1.78 17.30 14.95
CA GLU A 672 -1.86 15.99 15.63
C GLU A 672 -2.95 15.08 15.06
N LYS A 673 -4.03 15.66 14.51
CA LYS A 673 -5.13 14.90 13.89
C LYS A 673 -4.89 14.54 12.43
N ILE A 674 -3.82 15.00 11.79
CA ILE A 674 -3.46 14.60 10.43
C ILE A 674 -2.63 13.32 10.51
N VAL A 675 -3.28 12.22 10.87
CA VAL A 675 -2.64 10.90 11.05
C VAL A 675 -2.72 10.12 9.75
N THR A 676 -1.59 9.75 9.18
CA THR A 676 -1.50 8.90 7.96
C THR A 676 -2.42 9.37 6.81
N PRO A 677 -2.34 10.65 6.38
CA PRO A 677 -3.09 11.13 5.23
C PRO A 677 -2.65 10.34 3.98
N THR A 678 -3.62 9.86 3.19
CA THR A 678 -3.33 9.06 1.99
C THR A 678 -4.13 9.58 0.80
N GLY A 679 -5.29 8.98 0.50
CA GLY A 679 -6.19 9.40 -0.57
C GLY A 679 -6.80 10.77 -0.29
N LYS A 680 -6.84 11.62 -1.32
CA LYS A 680 -7.40 12.98 -1.34
C LYS A 680 -8.31 13.09 -2.55
N PHE A 681 -9.52 13.57 -2.35
CA PHE A 681 -10.53 13.63 -3.41
C PHE A 681 -11.17 15.00 -3.39
N ASN A 682 -10.87 15.83 -4.39
CA ASN A 682 -11.58 17.09 -4.58
C ASN A 682 -12.99 16.80 -5.11
N ASN A 683 -14.01 17.44 -4.53
CA ASN A 683 -15.41 17.16 -4.85
C ASN A 683 -15.71 17.38 -6.35
N TYR A 684 -15.38 18.56 -6.88
CA TYR A 684 -15.58 18.90 -8.28
C TYR A 684 -14.84 17.96 -9.23
N ASN A 685 -13.54 17.75 -9.01
CA ASN A 685 -12.73 16.91 -9.90
C ASN A 685 -13.17 15.44 -9.86
N THR A 686 -13.62 14.96 -8.70
CA THR A 686 -14.10 13.58 -8.55
C THR A 686 -15.43 13.36 -9.27
N ARG A 687 -16.43 14.25 -9.11
CA ARG A 687 -17.74 14.03 -9.74
C ARG A 687 -17.75 14.30 -11.25
N ASN A 688 -16.86 15.16 -11.73
CA ASN A 688 -16.76 15.52 -13.15
C ASN A 688 -15.66 14.75 -13.89
N GLU A 689 -15.03 13.77 -13.23
CA GLU A 689 -13.97 12.94 -13.81
C GLU A 689 -12.81 13.75 -14.43
N VAL A 690 -12.30 14.75 -13.69
CA VAL A 690 -11.19 15.62 -14.12
C VAL A 690 -9.87 15.12 -13.57
N TYR A 691 -8.97 14.62 -14.43
CA TYR A 691 -7.64 14.09 -14.04
C TYR A 691 -6.62 14.01 -15.17
#